data_AF-A0A7C3PZH6-F1
#
_entry.id   AF-A0A7C3PZH6-F1
#
_cell.length_a   1.000
_cell.length_b   1.000
_cell.length_c   1.000
_cell.angle_alpha   90.00
_cell.angle_beta   90.00
_cell.angle_gamma   90.00
#
_symmetry.space_group_name_H-M   'P 1'
#
loop_
_entity.id
_entity.type
_entity.pdbx_description
1 polymer ?
#
loop_
_entity_poly.entity_id
_entity_poly.type
_entity_poly.pdbx_seq_one_letter_code
_entity_poly.pdbx_strand_id
1 'polypeptide(L)'
;MTASPEHRVLLRFGDLERALGPSRRVTSAKLVLTVVTVERPGRLTLKRFGAPWFEGAGMSGTEGDGMNTTWSHQLHHPAMKLGWRNGGAEYDSQRVSAQAEVSQAAERIEITGLEEDVQQMYERWYDNHGWVIEFSGSAMFESAQAVLGKPTLVVTTEPAAPPTGPDLSVTYIQRTPEYLRYDPTGDAYVRMNVDGHESGVMMRPGNADTQKWPKDGDQVTYTAVVKNVGDAPSDGFNFAWSKDWRQAEKGSVSRSIPPGETVEVVFRTTYSSVKGDHRLRPVRFALEPVGADAVAANNVLEIQANALNLGIWVDRTFYETFAKEVNGSGSRAFEDWIQWQFRLWNEVLMRHSRFSFAPDGCRESVRVQRITIVPDGTLKGGAHVPDDKQDMRYDGEWGFDSSFGEAERYMDAVRAKLDRALLHEMSHQIGLIDMYQMNVDASMPDGSGGKVRLKVDGTVLTRGMIDPPAPLMGGGDTRNDNGLHRTAQIFLEDVPDVALRHAMFQRTDLYSATSVFALNANVGYRRGFFGEYMYSMPNVVIVRAADRNGTAIPSGTLRFYQMKNGVIPDEPPAFEVEVRNGTAFLPNRPTGVDQPFTTVTGHTLKPNPFGRLDVVGSNGVFLVEINYQGQREWAWLKAWQLVDAFARGNREVAILEMRFNVTHKPLKEGDWALNKVVLDSADSRLENLSLLVDGDAKTFYESQAEWIEIDIGRDRPLGEITLVTTRDGSEFWSQFDILVYSTGQRLNEARVYARELDWRRAVAFHRDVDPPDPSVVRVRYRAMPQTVRFIRLVKKEGGKARLAGIEVRESEPPD
;
A
#
# COMPACT_ATOMS: atom_id res chain seq x y z
N MET A 1 -5.86 16.35 -17.61
CA MET A 1 -6.68 17.44 -17.03
C MET A 1 -7.00 18.41 -18.15
N THR A 2 -8.24 18.82 -18.33
CA THR A 2 -8.61 19.79 -19.38
C THR A 2 -8.95 21.12 -18.74
N ALA A 3 -8.32 22.20 -19.19
CA ALA A 3 -8.62 23.56 -18.74
C ALA A 3 -9.12 24.40 -19.93
N SER A 4 -10.24 25.08 -19.75
CA SER A 4 -10.83 25.99 -20.74
C SER A 4 -11.71 27.03 -20.04
N PRO A 5 -12.35 27.99 -20.74
CA PRO A 5 -13.20 28.97 -20.07
C PRO A 5 -14.41 28.32 -19.38
N GLU A 6 -14.79 27.13 -19.83
CA GLU A 6 -15.90 26.32 -19.31
C GLU A 6 -15.43 25.27 -18.28
N HIS A 7 -14.13 24.95 -18.23
CA HIS A 7 -13.57 23.87 -17.41
C HIS A 7 -12.44 24.35 -16.53
N ARG A 8 -12.67 24.32 -15.22
CA ARG A 8 -11.72 24.73 -14.17
C ARG A 8 -11.04 23.50 -13.60
N VAL A 9 -9.75 23.59 -13.31
CA VAL A 9 -8.97 22.47 -12.74
C VAL A 9 -8.57 22.82 -11.31
N LEU A 10 -8.86 21.92 -10.37
CA LEU A 10 -8.36 22.02 -8.99
C LEU A 10 -7.09 21.20 -8.83
N LEU A 11 -6.10 21.76 -8.13
CA LEU A 11 -4.82 21.12 -7.87
C LEU A 11 -4.39 21.39 -6.44
N ARG A 12 -4.06 20.34 -5.67
CA ARG A 12 -3.63 20.45 -4.27
C ARG A 12 -2.35 19.64 -4.04
N PHE A 13 -1.37 20.26 -3.38
CA PHE A 13 -0.22 19.58 -2.77
C PHE A 13 -0.45 19.58 -1.26
N GLY A 14 -1.03 18.50 -0.72
CA GLY A 14 -1.58 18.49 0.64
C GLY A 14 -0.55 18.27 1.76
N ASP A 15 0.55 17.59 1.47
CA ASP A 15 1.49 17.06 2.47
C ASP A 15 2.83 17.82 2.48
N LEU A 16 2.75 19.15 2.59
CA LEU A 16 3.92 20.03 2.52
C LEU A 16 4.83 19.90 3.75
N GLU A 17 4.27 19.70 4.94
CA GLU A 17 5.07 19.61 6.18
C GLU A 17 6.02 18.41 6.15
N ARG A 18 5.56 17.24 5.70
CA ARG A 18 6.43 16.06 5.53
C ARG A 18 7.44 16.25 4.40
N ALA A 19 7.06 16.96 3.33
CA ALA A 19 7.94 17.17 2.18
C ALA A 19 9.08 18.18 2.47
N LEU A 20 8.78 19.24 3.22
CA LEU A 20 9.74 20.33 3.50
C LEU A 20 10.48 20.14 4.84
N GLY A 21 9.87 19.41 5.78
CA GLY A 21 10.34 19.28 7.16
C GLY A 21 9.97 20.50 8.03
N PRO A 22 10.26 20.46 9.33
CA PRO A 22 9.91 21.54 10.25
C PRO A 22 10.78 22.78 10.08
N SER A 23 10.29 23.93 10.57
CA SER A 23 11.01 25.20 10.66
C SER A 23 11.64 25.64 9.32
N ARG A 24 10.83 25.74 8.27
CA ARG A 24 11.28 26.18 6.94
C ARG A 24 10.67 27.51 6.53
N ARG A 25 11.48 28.35 5.89
CA ARG A 25 11.02 29.52 5.13
C ARG A 25 11.16 29.24 3.64
N VAL A 26 10.07 29.39 2.90
CA VAL A 26 10.01 29.28 1.45
C VAL A 26 10.66 30.52 0.84
N THR A 27 11.70 30.31 0.02
CA THR A 27 12.42 31.38 -0.67
C THR A 27 12.11 31.43 -2.16
N SER A 28 11.67 30.30 -2.73
CA SER A 28 11.13 30.25 -4.09
C SER A 28 10.11 29.12 -4.22
N ALA A 29 9.05 29.34 -4.98
CA ALA A 29 8.10 28.30 -5.33
C ALA A 29 7.60 28.46 -6.77
N LYS A 30 7.56 27.34 -7.50
CA LYS A 30 6.98 27.28 -8.85
C LYS A 30 6.18 26.01 -9.11
N LEU A 31 5.06 26.17 -9.80
CA LEU A 31 4.26 25.07 -10.33
C LEU A 31 4.70 24.76 -11.76
N VAL A 32 4.92 23.48 -12.04
CA VAL A 32 5.25 22.96 -13.36
C VAL A 32 4.11 22.09 -13.86
N LEU A 33 3.58 22.42 -15.03
CA LEU A 33 2.58 21.63 -15.75
C LEU A 33 3.17 21.15 -17.08
N THR A 34 3.05 19.84 -17.36
CA THR A 34 3.38 19.27 -18.67
C THR A 34 2.15 19.36 -19.58
N VAL A 35 2.33 19.91 -20.77
CA VAL A 35 1.26 20.15 -21.72
C VAL A 35 1.12 18.94 -22.65
N VAL A 36 -0.09 18.43 -22.76
CA VAL A 36 -0.44 17.37 -23.72
C VAL A 36 -0.80 18.00 -25.06
N THR A 37 -1.66 19.02 -25.04
CA THR A 37 -2.01 19.79 -26.23
C THR A 37 -2.55 21.17 -25.85
N VAL A 38 -2.35 22.15 -26.74
CA VAL A 38 -2.99 23.46 -26.67
C VAL A 38 -3.89 23.58 -27.91
N GLU A 39 -5.19 23.70 -27.70
CA GLU A 39 -6.13 23.92 -28.81
C GLU A 39 -6.28 25.41 -29.11
N ARG A 40 -6.29 26.24 -28.06
CA ARG A 40 -6.32 27.70 -28.17
C ARG A 40 -5.36 28.30 -27.15
N PRO A 41 -4.40 29.14 -27.56
CA PRO A 41 -3.50 29.81 -26.64
C PRO A 41 -4.27 30.81 -25.78
N GLY A 42 -3.67 31.20 -24.66
CA GLY A 42 -4.30 32.16 -23.76
C GLY A 42 -3.55 32.28 -22.45
N ARG A 43 -4.18 32.93 -21.49
CA ARG A 43 -3.61 33.18 -20.17
C ARG A 43 -4.15 32.19 -19.16
N LEU A 44 -3.25 31.51 -18.47
CA LEU A 44 -3.51 30.65 -17.32
C LEU A 44 -3.41 31.51 -16.05
N THR A 45 -4.43 31.45 -15.20
CA THR A 45 -4.51 32.17 -13.93
C THR A 45 -4.66 31.17 -12.79
N LEU A 46 -3.79 31.29 -11.78
CA LEU A 46 -3.89 30.57 -10.52
C LEU A 46 -4.52 31.46 -9.45
N LYS A 47 -5.46 30.89 -8.69
CA LYS A 47 -6.01 31.49 -7.48
C LYS A 47 -6.05 30.45 -6.37
N ARG A 48 -5.89 30.86 -5.12
CA ARG A 48 -6.17 29.98 -3.97
C ARG A 48 -7.64 29.56 -3.99
N PHE A 49 -7.90 28.29 -3.72
CA PHE A 49 -9.25 27.76 -3.54
C PHE A 49 -9.56 27.67 -2.04
N GLY A 50 -10.74 28.13 -1.64
CA GLY A 50 -11.11 28.35 -0.23
C GLY A 50 -12.03 27.30 0.39
N ALA A 51 -12.25 26.16 -0.26
CA ALA A 51 -13.13 25.11 0.26
C ALA A 51 -12.50 23.71 0.19
N PRO A 52 -12.81 22.82 1.16
CA PRO A 52 -12.35 21.45 1.12
C PRO A 52 -12.95 20.71 -0.08
N TRP A 53 -12.14 19.84 -0.68
CA TRP A 53 -12.54 19.00 -1.80
C TRP A 53 -11.79 17.68 -1.83
N PHE A 54 -12.36 16.72 -2.56
CA PHE A 54 -11.80 15.39 -2.68
C PHE A 54 -11.56 15.02 -4.14
N GLU A 55 -10.47 14.29 -4.36
CA GLU A 55 -10.10 13.84 -5.68
C GLU A 55 -11.14 12.81 -6.14
N GLY A 56 -11.82 13.10 -7.25
CA GLY A 56 -12.76 12.19 -7.90
C GLY A 56 -12.18 10.81 -8.20
N ALA A 57 -13.03 9.80 -8.36
CA ALA A 57 -12.65 8.42 -8.73
C ALA A 57 -11.54 8.35 -9.80
N GLY A 58 -11.53 9.27 -10.77
CA GLY A 58 -10.50 9.36 -11.80
C GLY A 58 -10.57 8.19 -12.81
N MET A 59 -10.20 8.48 -14.06
CA MET A 59 -10.25 7.58 -15.24
C MET A 59 -11.42 6.57 -15.30
N SER A 60 -12.64 7.02 -15.06
CA SER A 60 -13.84 6.31 -15.51
C SER A 60 -15.05 7.18 -15.25
N GLY A 61 -15.96 7.27 -16.23
CA GLY A 61 -17.29 7.84 -16.03
C GLY A 61 -18.17 7.00 -15.08
N THR A 62 -17.58 6.17 -14.22
CA THR A 62 -18.31 5.44 -13.17
C THR A 62 -18.53 6.33 -11.96
N GLU A 63 -19.71 6.17 -11.37
CA GLU A 63 -20.21 6.88 -10.20
C GLU A 63 -19.19 6.86 -9.05
N GLY A 64 -18.80 8.04 -8.58
CA GLY A 64 -17.99 8.21 -7.37
C GLY A 64 -18.87 8.58 -6.17
N ASP A 65 -18.46 8.17 -4.96
CA ASP A 65 -19.23 8.42 -3.74
C ASP A 65 -19.01 9.85 -3.19
N GLY A 66 -19.99 10.31 -2.40
CA GLY A 66 -19.93 11.25 -1.27
C GLY A 66 -19.29 12.64 -1.37
N MET A 67 -18.14 12.80 -2.02
CA MET A 67 -17.25 13.97 -1.85
C MET A 67 -16.54 14.43 -3.14
N ASN A 68 -16.81 13.76 -4.27
CA ASN A 68 -16.15 14.00 -5.53
C ASN A 68 -16.70 15.24 -6.27
N THR A 69 -15.81 15.96 -6.96
CA THR A 69 -16.13 17.15 -7.77
C THR A 69 -16.70 16.81 -9.16
N THR A 70 -17.10 15.55 -9.40
CA THR A 70 -17.68 15.12 -10.66
C THR A 70 -19.18 15.35 -10.68
N TRP A 71 -19.72 15.69 -11.86
CA TRP A 71 -21.15 15.84 -12.13
C TRP A 71 -22.01 14.66 -11.62
N SER A 72 -21.42 13.46 -11.54
CA SER A 72 -22.01 12.22 -11.01
C SER A 72 -22.42 12.29 -9.53
N HIS A 73 -21.79 13.15 -8.73
CA HIS A 73 -22.09 13.33 -7.30
C HIS A 73 -23.51 13.88 -7.04
N GLN A 74 -24.04 14.72 -7.94
CA GLN A 74 -25.34 15.35 -7.75
C GLN A 74 -26.54 14.38 -7.79
N LEU A 75 -26.36 13.17 -8.33
CA LEU A 75 -27.43 12.22 -8.63
C LEU A 75 -27.65 11.10 -7.58
N HIS A 76 -26.62 10.67 -6.83
CA HIS A 76 -26.69 9.37 -6.11
C HIS A 76 -26.58 9.42 -4.57
N HIS A 77 -26.24 10.55 -3.95
CA HIS A 77 -26.11 10.66 -2.48
C HIS A 77 -26.82 11.88 -1.89
N PRO A 78 -28.09 11.74 -1.45
CA PRO A 78 -28.88 12.86 -0.92
C PRO A 78 -28.44 13.35 0.48
N ALA A 79 -27.56 12.62 1.18
CA ALA A 79 -27.26 12.87 2.60
C ALA A 79 -26.32 14.05 2.87
N MET A 80 -25.45 14.43 1.92
CA MET A 80 -24.61 15.63 2.03
C MET A 80 -24.12 16.08 0.64
N LYS A 81 -24.79 17.07 0.05
CA LYS A 81 -24.31 17.72 -1.16
C LYS A 81 -23.29 18.80 -0.73
N LEU A 82 -22.01 18.66 -1.07
CA LEU A 82 -21.14 19.83 -1.22
C LEU A 82 -21.77 20.65 -2.36
N GLY A 83 -22.57 21.65 -1.98
CA GLY A 83 -23.44 22.39 -2.89
C GLY A 83 -22.68 23.38 -3.74
N TRP A 84 -21.69 22.92 -4.51
CA TRP A 84 -20.93 23.79 -5.40
C TRP A 84 -21.80 24.17 -6.60
N ARG A 85 -21.86 25.46 -6.88
CA ARG A 85 -22.44 25.97 -8.13
C ARG A 85 -21.29 26.43 -9.03
N ASN A 86 -21.46 26.42 -10.35
CA ASN A 86 -20.50 26.97 -11.31
C ASN A 86 -19.02 26.52 -11.08
N GLY A 87 -18.80 25.26 -10.70
CA GLY A 87 -17.46 24.75 -10.41
C GLY A 87 -16.79 25.39 -9.19
N GLY A 88 -17.56 25.83 -8.19
CA GLY A 88 -17.07 26.36 -6.92
C GLY A 88 -16.49 27.76 -6.98
N ALA A 89 -16.87 28.57 -7.98
CA ALA A 89 -16.33 29.92 -8.19
C ALA A 89 -16.51 30.86 -6.98
N GLU A 90 -17.53 30.62 -6.17
CA GLU A 90 -17.76 31.32 -4.89
C GLU A 90 -16.65 31.12 -3.86
N TYR A 91 -15.80 30.10 -4.01
CA TYR A 91 -14.69 29.78 -3.12
C TYR A 91 -13.34 30.27 -3.65
N ASP A 92 -13.31 30.95 -4.79
CA ASP A 92 -12.07 31.48 -5.32
C ASP A 92 -11.61 32.69 -4.53
N SER A 93 -10.31 32.72 -4.25
CA SER A 93 -9.67 33.94 -3.80
C SER A 93 -9.85 35.05 -4.84
N GLN A 94 -10.21 36.24 -4.38
CA GLN A 94 -10.20 37.46 -5.19
C GLN A 94 -8.77 37.84 -5.61
N ARG A 95 -7.77 37.48 -4.79
CA ARG A 95 -6.36 37.62 -5.13
C ARG A 95 -5.94 36.56 -6.15
N VAL A 96 -5.38 37.00 -7.26
CA VAL A 96 -4.64 36.15 -8.20
C VAL A 96 -3.29 35.80 -7.59
N SER A 97 -3.01 34.50 -7.48
CA SER A 97 -1.74 33.98 -6.97
C SER A 97 -0.62 34.19 -7.98
N ALA A 98 -0.85 33.78 -9.23
CA ALA A 98 0.11 33.92 -10.31
C ALA A 98 -0.57 33.76 -11.68
N GLN A 99 0.11 34.16 -12.75
CA GLN A 99 -0.36 33.99 -14.13
C GLN A 99 0.78 33.55 -15.05
N ALA A 100 0.44 32.85 -16.12
CA ALA A 100 1.36 32.52 -17.20
C ALA A 100 0.65 32.58 -18.56
N GLU A 101 1.35 33.08 -19.57
CA GLU A 101 0.88 33.00 -20.96
C GLU A 101 1.22 31.63 -21.55
N VAL A 102 0.25 31.01 -22.20
CA VAL A 102 0.36 29.68 -22.81
C VAL A 102 0.26 29.84 -24.32
N SER A 103 1.38 29.59 -24.99
CA SER A 103 1.45 29.63 -26.45
C SER A 103 0.93 28.33 -27.07
N GLN A 104 0.61 28.37 -28.35
CA GLN A 104 0.17 27.20 -29.11
C GLN A 104 1.20 26.06 -29.15
N ALA A 105 2.50 26.39 -29.00
CA ALA A 105 3.61 25.45 -29.05
C ALA A 105 4.17 25.11 -27.66
N ALA A 106 3.46 25.44 -26.58
CA ALA A 106 3.93 25.15 -25.23
C ALA A 106 3.91 23.64 -24.96
N GLU A 107 5.07 23.09 -24.60
CA GLU A 107 5.21 21.70 -24.12
C GLU A 107 5.21 21.62 -22.59
N ARG A 108 5.55 22.75 -21.94
CA ARG A 108 5.67 22.88 -20.49
C ARG A 108 5.34 24.30 -20.07
N ILE A 109 4.65 24.45 -18.95
CA ILE A 109 4.31 25.75 -18.35
C ILE A 109 4.94 25.79 -16.96
N GLU A 110 5.72 26.84 -16.70
CA GLU A 110 6.25 27.15 -15.37
C GLU A 110 5.55 28.41 -14.84
N ILE A 111 5.00 28.32 -13.64
CA ILE A 111 4.27 29.41 -12.98
C ILE A 111 5.01 29.71 -11.67
N THR A 112 5.65 30.87 -11.61
CA THR A 112 6.46 31.35 -10.47
C THR A 112 5.68 32.36 -9.63
N GLY A 113 6.25 32.82 -8.52
CA GLY A 113 5.61 33.81 -7.63
C GLY A 113 4.65 33.19 -6.62
N LEU A 114 4.83 31.90 -6.31
CA LEU A 114 3.94 31.14 -5.42
C LEU A 114 4.44 31.09 -3.97
N GLU A 115 5.49 31.81 -3.63
CA GLU A 115 6.18 31.72 -2.33
C GLU A 115 5.24 31.99 -1.16
N GLU A 116 4.45 33.07 -1.24
CA GLU A 116 3.51 33.46 -0.18
C GLU A 116 2.40 32.42 -0.01
N ASP A 117 1.83 31.94 -1.12
CA ASP A 117 0.80 30.90 -1.12
C ASP A 117 1.33 29.61 -0.49
N VAL A 118 2.52 29.16 -0.90
CA VAL A 118 3.12 27.90 -0.42
C VAL A 118 3.55 28.02 1.04
N GLN A 119 4.10 29.17 1.47
CA GLN A 119 4.40 29.42 2.88
C GLN A 119 3.13 29.33 3.72
N GLN A 120 2.03 29.98 3.29
CA GLN A 120 0.76 29.91 3.99
C GLN A 120 0.18 28.49 4.02
N MET A 121 0.25 27.75 2.91
CA MET A 121 -0.20 26.35 2.86
C MET A 121 0.62 25.43 3.78
N TYR A 122 1.91 25.73 3.97
CA TYR A 122 2.82 25.01 4.86
C TYR A 122 2.53 25.31 6.33
N GLU A 123 2.36 26.60 6.70
CA GLU A 123 2.09 27.03 8.08
C GLU A 123 0.64 26.76 8.54
N ARG A 124 -0.31 26.75 7.59
CA ARG A 124 -1.74 26.56 7.85
C ARG A 124 -2.27 25.44 6.96
N TRP A 125 -1.80 24.23 7.22
CA TRP A 125 -2.21 23.03 6.47
C TRP A 125 -3.73 22.87 6.38
N TYR A 126 -4.47 23.29 7.40
CA TYR A 126 -5.93 23.22 7.48
C TYR A 126 -6.65 24.17 6.50
N ASP A 127 -5.98 25.21 6.01
CA ASP A 127 -6.46 26.12 4.96
C ASP A 127 -5.84 25.79 3.58
N ASN A 128 -5.03 24.74 3.50
CA ASN A 128 -4.48 24.29 2.22
C ASN A 128 -5.51 23.46 1.46
N HIS A 129 -6.36 24.13 0.69
CA HIS A 129 -7.23 23.48 -0.32
C HIS A 129 -6.68 23.59 -1.74
N GLY A 130 -5.39 23.92 -1.90
CA GLY A 130 -4.74 24.03 -3.21
C GLY A 130 -5.08 25.30 -3.99
N TRP A 131 -4.98 25.17 -5.31
CA TRP A 131 -5.28 26.21 -6.29
C TRP A 131 -6.39 25.78 -7.23
N VAL A 132 -7.07 26.76 -7.79
CA VAL A 132 -7.86 26.63 -9.00
C VAL A 132 -7.10 27.23 -10.19
N ILE A 133 -7.10 26.50 -11.30
CA ILE A 133 -6.55 26.90 -12.59
C ILE A 133 -7.72 27.37 -13.47
N GLU A 134 -7.68 28.64 -13.85
CA GLU A 134 -8.56 29.23 -14.86
C GLU A 134 -7.76 29.48 -16.13
N PHE A 135 -8.34 29.14 -17.29
CA PHE A 135 -7.66 29.32 -18.57
C PHE A 135 -8.55 30.04 -19.57
N SER A 136 -8.06 31.14 -20.14
CA SER A 136 -8.79 31.89 -21.17
C SER A 136 -8.75 31.19 -22.55
N GLY A 137 -7.79 30.30 -22.76
CA GLY A 137 -7.66 29.44 -23.95
C GLY A 137 -8.29 28.06 -23.74
N SER A 138 -7.85 27.04 -24.48
CA SER A 138 -8.23 25.63 -24.25
C SER A 138 -6.98 24.74 -24.37
N ALA A 139 -6.69 23.96 -23.33
CA ALA A 139 -5.51 23.10 -23.29
C ALA A 139 -5.73 21.87 -22.40
N MET A 140 -4.95 20.82 -22.66
CA MET A 140 -4.87 19.63 -21.84
C MET A 140 -3.48 19.51 -21.21
N PHE A 141 -3.46 19.17 -19.92
CA PHE A 141 -2.25 18.95 -19.13
C PHE A 141 -2.22 17.53 -18.56
N GLU A 142 -1.02 17.03 -18.31
CA GLU A 142 -0.84 15.78 -17.58
C GLU A 142 -1.40 15.88 -16.15
N SER A 143 -2.08 14.84 -15.68
CA SER A 143 -2.71 14.81 -14.35
C SER A 143 -1.83 14.14 -13.30
N ALA A 144 -2.27 14.14 -12.03
CA ALA A 144 -1.64 13.33 -10.98
C ALA A 144 -1.59 11.82 -11.32
N GLN A 145 -2.44 11.38 -12.25
CA GLN A 145 -2.56 10.00 -12.73
C GLN A 145 -1.64 9.68 -13.93
N ALA A 146 -0.87 10.64 -14.45
CA ALA A 146 0.02 10.44 -15.60
C ALA A 146 1.27 9.59 -15.25
N VAL A 147 1.86 8.89 -16.21
CA VAL A 147 3.10 8.09 -15.98
C VAL A 147 4.29 9.03 -15.76
N LEU A 148 4.38 10.03 -16.63
CA LEU A 148 5.44 11.04 -16.66
C LEU A 148 4.78 12.43 -16.75
N GLY A 149 5.51 13.46 -16.33
CA GLY A 149 5.02 14.85 -16.45
C GLY A 149 3.88 15.21 -15.48
N LYS A 150 3.71 14.48 -14.38
CA LYS A 150 2.75 14.83 -13.32
C LYS A 150 2.94 16.29 -12.87
N PRO A 151 1.86 17.00 -12.50
CA PRO A 151 1.97 18.33 -11.91
C PRO A 151 2.98 18.34 -10.76
N THR A 152 3.96 19.23 -10.83
CA THR A 152 5.09 19.26 -9.90
C THR A 152 5.20 20.63 -9.25
N LEU A 153 5.21 20.68 -7.93
CA LEU A 153 5.56 21.87 -7.16
C LEU A 153 7.04 21.80 -6.81
N VAL A 154 7.82 22.75 -7.31
CA VAL A 154 9.25 22.89 -7.00
C VAL A 154 9.38 24.01 -5.97
N VAL A 155 9.92 23.68 -4.80
CA VAL A 155 10.06 24.61 -3.66
C VAL A 155 11.52 24.66 -3.24
N THR A 156 12.04 25.88 -3.08
CA THR A 156 13.32 26.12 -2.41
C THR A 156 13.02 26.71 -1.04
N THR A 157 13.66 26.16 -0.02
CA THR A 157 13.51 26.61 1.36
C THR A 157 14.85 26.86 2.02
N GLU A 158 14.86 27.67 3.06
CA GLU A 158 15.98 27.78 4.00
C GLU A 158 15.52 27.45 5.43
N PRO A 159 16.45 27.07 6.33
CA PRO A 159 16.13 26.91 7.75
C PRO A 159 15.60 28.21 8.36
N ALA A 160 14.51 28.11 9.11
CA ALA A 160 14.01 29.14 9.99
C ALA A 160 14.38 28.80 11.44
N ALA A 161 14.46 29.82 12.31
CA ALA A 161 14.65 29.58 13.73
C ALA A 161 13.45 28.80 14.29
N PRO A 162 13.68 27.83 15.19
CA PRO A 162 12.61 27.17 15.91
C PRO A 162 11.68 28.18 16.60
N PRO A 163 10.35 27.97 16.54
CA PRO A 163 9.41 28.84 17.23
C PRO A 163 9.63 28.83 18.76
N THR A 164 9.48 29.99 19.39
CA THR A 164 9.56 30.21 20.85
C THR A 164 8.48 31.22 21.28
N GLY A 165 8.18 31.28 22.57
CA GLY A 165 7.11 32.11 23.13
C GLY A 165 5.85 31.31 23.45
N PRO A 166 4.69 31.99 23.62
CA PRO A 166 3.41 31.34 23.85
C PRO A 166 2.98 30.54 22.61
N ASP A 167 2.37 29.37 22.80
CA ASP A 167 1.92 28.49 21.69
C ASP A 167 0.66 27.73 22.13
N LEU A 168 -0.50 28.08 21.57
CA LEU A 168 -1.80 27.54 21.96
C LEU A 168 -2.23 26.38 21.06
N SER A 169 -1.96 25.15 21.49
CA SER A 169 -2.37 23.94 20.75
C SER A 169 -3.78 23.47 21.12
N VAL A 170 -4.55 23.09 20.09
CA VAL A 170 -5.76 22.27 20.24
C VAL A 170 -5.37 20.79 20.26
N THR A 171 -5.08 20.27 21.45
CA THR A 171 -4.45 18.95 21.64
C THR A 171 -5.32 17.77 21.20
N TYR A 172 -6.60 17.74 21.54
CA TYR A 172 -7.58 16.74 21.09
C TYR A 172 -9.03 17.21 21.28
N ILE A 173 -9.99 16.54 20.62
CA ILE A 173 -11.44 16.74 20.82
C ILE A 173 -12.09 15.46 21.33
N GLN A 174 -12.53 15.47 22.59
CA GLN A 174 -13.32 14.40 23.19
C GLN A 174 -14.76 14.45 22.70
N ARG A 175 -15.41 13.28 22.58
CA ARG A 175 -16.87 13.17 22.39
C ARG A 175 -17.47 12.30 23.49
N THR A 176 -18.53 12.79 24.14
CA THR A 176 -19.34 12.03 25.10
C THR A 176 -20.82 12.04 24.72
N PRO A 177 -21.61 11.01 25.09
CA PRO A 177 -21.19 9.78 25.77
C PRO A 177 -20.33 8.85 24.90
N GLU A 178 -19.53 8.02 25.58
CA GLU A 178 -18.73 6.96 24.96
C GLU A 178 -19.48 5.63 25.00
N TYR A 179 -19.18 4.74 24.06
CA TYR A 179 -19.87 3.47 23.89
C TYR A 179 -18.86 2.33 23.83
N LEU A 180 -19.25 1.14 24.28
CA LEU A 180 -18.36 -0.03 24.30
C LEU A 180 -18.23 -0.63 22.90
N ARG A 181 -16.99 -0.92 22.48
CA ARG A 181 -16.67 -1.72 21.30
C ARG A 181 -16.97 -3.20 21.54
N TYR A 182 -16.69 -4.08 20.57
CA TYR A 182 -16.77 -5.52 20.81
C TYR A 182 -15.57 -5.97 21.64
N ASP A 183 -15.80 -6.84 22.62
CA ASP A 183 -14.75 -7.33 23.50
C ASP A 183 -14.24 -8.70 22.99
N PRO A 184 -12.96 -8.80 22.58
CA PRO A 184 -12.36 -10.03 22.09
C PRO A 184 -11.85 -10.98 23.19
N THR A 185 -12.01 -10.61 24.46
CA THR A 185 -11.45 -11.37 25.59
C THR A 185 -12.39 -12.49 26.07
N GLY A 186 -11.98 -13.20 27.11
CA GLY A 186 -12.77 -14.29 27.70
C GLY A 186 -12.95 -15.46 26.74
N ASP A 187 -14.20 -15.87 26.52
CA ASP A 187 -14.58 -17.00 25.68
C ASP A 187 -15.07 -16.58 24.27
N ALA A 188 -14.75 -15.35 23.85
CA ALA A 188 -15.20 -14.78 22.58
C ALA A 188 -14.78 -15.61 21.36
N TYR A 189 -13.56 -16.18 21.39
CA TYR A 189 -13.04 -17.03 20.33
C TYR A 189 -13.32 -18.51 20.59
N VAL A 190 -13.95 -19.15 19.62
CA VAL A 190 -14.08 -20.61 19.56
C VAL A 190 -12.91 -21.15 18.74
N ARG A 191 -11.98 -21.84 19.41
CA ARG A 191 -10.79 -22.45 18.81
C ARG A 191 -11.08 -23.90 18.43
N MET A 192 -10.67 -24.29 17.23
CA MET A 192 -10.80 -25.66 16.73
C MET A 192 -9.54 -26.02 15.97
N ASN A 193 -9.09 -27.27 16.12
CA ASN A 193 -8.05 -27.85 15.27
C ASN A 193 -8.72 -28.47 14.04
N VAL A 194 -8.36 -27.98 12.85
CA VAL A 194 -8.80 -28.53 11.57
C VAL A 194 -7.54 -28.81 10.76
N ASP A 195 -7.40 -30.06 10.31
CA ASP A 195 -6.25 -30.54 9.52
C ASP A 195 -4.87 -30.21 10.14
N GLY A 196 -4.75 -30.28 11.47
CA GLY A 196 -3.49 -30.05 12.19
C GLY A 196 -3.18 -28.57 12.46
N HIS A 197 -4.10 -27.66 12.14
CA HIS A 197 -3.98 -26.22 12.42
C HIS A 197 -5.06 -25.77 13.40
N GLU A 198 -4.67 -25.17 14.53
CA GLU A 198 -5.64 -24.55 15.44
C GLU A 198 -5.95 -23.13 14.99
N SER A 199 -7.22 -22.82 14.76
CA SER A 199 -7.67 -21.46 14.46
C SER A 199 -8.89 -21.05 15.28
N GLY A 200 -8.85 -19.80 15.76
CA GLY A 200 -9.92 -19.17 16.50
C GLY A 200 -10.87 -18.39 15.59
N VAL A 201 -12.18 -18.54 15.83
CA VAL A 201 -13.21 -17.70 15.22
C VAL A 201 -13.94 -16.96 16.33
N MET A 202 -14.04 -15.64 16.23
CA MET A 202 -14.76 -14.82 17.22
C MET A 202 -16.27 -15.00 17.05
N MET A 203 -16.84 -15.98 17.76
CA MET A 203 -18.25 -16.34 17.66
C MET A 203 -19.10 -15.67 18.74
N ARG A 204 -18.49 -15.30 19.87
CA ARG A 204 -19.20 -14.83 21.07
C ARG A 204 -18.60 -13.52 21.58
N PRO A 205 -18.54 -12.47 20.75
CA PRO A 205 -17.93 -11.21 21.14
C PRO A 205 -18.61 -10.66 22.41
N GLY A 206 -17.82 -10.27 23.41
CA GLY A 206 -18.37 -9.57 24.56
C GLY A 206 -18.93 -8.21 24.14
N ASN A 207 -19.85 -7.67 24.95
CA ASN A 207 -20.60 -6.45 24.67
C ASN A 207 -21.43 -6.47 23.37
N ALA A 208 -21.69 -7.62 22.72
CA ALA A 208 -22.41 -7.66 21.43
C ALA A 208 -23.72 -6.85 21.43
N ASP A 209 -24.50 -6.96 22.51
CA ASP A 209 -25.84 -6.37 22.64
C ASP A 209 -25.86 -4.93 23.17
N THR A 210 -24.69 -4.32 23.43
CA THR A 210 -24.63 -2.93 23.89
C THR A 210 -24.77 -1.94 22.74
N GLN A 211 -25.30 -0.75 23.01
CA GLN A 211 -25.26 0.34 22.03
C GLN A 211 -23.81 0.65 21.64
N LYS A 212 -23.57 0.79 20.33
CA LYS A 212 -22.22 0.94 19.74
C LYS A 212 -21.82 2.37 19.40
N TRP A 213 -22.81 3.21 19.10
CA TRP A 213 -22.65 4.64 18.81
C TRP A 213 -23.88 5.43 19.27
N PRO A 214 -23.78 6.77 19.38
CA PRO A 214 -24.97 7.58 19.51
C PRO A 214 -25.91 7.35 18.32
N LYS A 215 -27.22 7.43 18.56
CA LYS A 215 -28.24 7.40 17.50
C LYS A 215 -28.32 8.79 16.87
N ASP A 216 -28.75 8.85 15.61
CA ASP A 216 -29.03 10.13 14.95
C ASP A 216 -30.06 10.92 15.77
N GLY A 217 -29.75 12.18 16.07
CA GLY A 217 -30.56 13.05 16.92
C GLY A 217 -30.19 13.04 18.41
N ASP A 218 -29.41 12.05 18.90
CA ASP A 218 -28.96 12.01 20.29
C ASP A 218 -28.11 13.24 20.62
N GLN A 219 -28.19 13.73 21.86
CA GLN A 219 -27.32 14.81 22.32
C GLN A 219 -25.90 14.26 22.55
N VAL A 220 -24.91 14.94 21.98
CA VAL A 220 -23.49 14.69 22.19
C VAL A 220 -22.79 15.96 22.63
N THR A 221 -21.75 15.79 23.42
CA THR A 221 -20.88 16.88 23.87
C THR A 221 -19.50 16.67 23.29
N TYR A 222 -19.01 17.65 22.55
CA TYR A 222 -17.63 17.76 22.12
C TYR A 222 -16.87 18.67 23.07
N THR A 223 -15.69 18.24 23.53
CA THR A 223 -14.81 19.04 24.39
C THR A 223 -13.46 19.19 23.71
N ALA A 224 -13.13 20.40 23.26
CA ALA A 224 -11.79 20.74 22.80
C ALA A 224 -10.91 21.02 24.00
N VAL A 225 -9.72 20.42 24.01
CA VAL A 225 -8.72 20.60 25.05
C VAL A 225 -7.59 21.46 24.50
N VAL A 226 -7.55 22.72 24.92
CA VAL A 226 -6.56 23.71 24.49
C VAL A 226 -5.46 23.78 25.53
N LYS A 227 -4.19 23.71 25.13
CA LYS A 227 -3.05 23.77 26.02
C LYS A 227 -2.05 24.81 25.52
N ASN A 228 -1.48 25.60 26.43
CA ASN A 228 -0.29 26.36 26.07
C ASN A 228 0.91 25.40 26.09
N VAL A 229 1.38 24.99 24.92
CA VAL A 229 2.54 24.10 24.73
C VAL A 229 3.85 24.87 24.54
N GLY A 230 3.78 26.20 24.58
CA GLY A 230 4.93 27.10 24.46
C GLY A 230 5.72 27.25 25.76
N ASP A 231 6.69 28.15 25.74
CA ASP A 231 7.59 28.43 26.87
C ASP A 231 7.30 29.78 27.58
N ALA A 232 6.26 30.50 27.14
CA ALA A 232 5.80 31.74 27.76
C ALA A 232 4.26 31.81 27.89
N PRO A 233 3.69 32.60 28.81
CA PRO A 233 2.24 32.75 28.98
C PRO A 233 1.56 33.40 27.76
N SER A 234 0.38 32.90 27.37
CA SER A 234 -0.44 33.50 26.30
C SER A 234 -1.46 34.53 26.83
N ASP A 235 -2.01 35.35 25.95
CA ASP A 235 -3.01 36.40 26.24
C ASP A 235 -4.47 35.92 26.09
N GLY A 236 -4.69 34.61 26.04
CA GLY A 236 -5.98 34.01 25.73
C GLY A 236 -6.29 33.97 24.22
N PHE A 237 -7.51 33.59 23.86
CA PHE A 237 -7.90 33.34 22.47
C PHE A 237 -9.40 33.54 22.22
N ASN A 238 -9.74 33.88 20.98
CA ASN A 238 -11.10 33.72 20.44
C ASN A 238 -11.22 32.31 19.84
N PHE A 239 -12.43 31.75 19.80
CA PHE A 239 -12.64 30.44 19.19
C PHE A 239 -13.93 30.37 18.37
N ALA A 240 -13.95 29.41 17.45
CA ALA A 240 -15.11 29.01 16.69
C ALA A 240 -15.21 27.48 16.61
N TRP A 241 -16.40 26.97 16.94
CA TRP A 241 -16.80 25.61 16.59
C TRP A 241 -17.48 25.62 15.24
N SER A 242 -17.12 24.66 14.39
CA SER A 242 -17.83 24.38 13.15
C SER A 242 -18.30 22.94 13.11
N LYS A 243 -19.52 22.74 12.59
CA LYS A 243 -20.10 21.43 12.31
C LYS A 243 -20.48 21.41 10.85
N ASP A 244 -20.10 20.36 10.14
CA ASP A 244 -20.37 20.22 8.70
C ASP A 244 -19.85 21.44 7.90
N TRP A 245 -18.62 21.90 8.25
CA TRP A 245 -17.94 23.10 7.74
C TRP A 245 -18.70 24.42 7.86
N ARG A 246 -19.76 24.48 8.68
CA ARG A 246 -20.48 25.71 8.99
C ARG A 246 -20.19 26.09 10.44
N GLN A 247 -19.87 27.36 10.66
CA GLN A 247 -19.72 27.89 12.00
C GLN A 247 -21.01 27.67 12.80
N ALA A 248 -20.88 27.03 13.95
CA ALA A 248 -21.98 26.66 14.83
C ALA A 248 -21.98 27.48 16.13
N GLU A 249 -20.80 27.75 16.68
CA GLU A 249 -20.64 28.51 17.93
C GLU A 249 -19.35 29.32 17.88
N LYS A 250 -19.30 30.45 18.60
CA LYS A 250 -18.09 31.25 18.80
C LYS A 250 -18.03 31.77 20.24
N GLY A 251 -16.83 32.01 20.73
CA GLY A 251 -16.62 32.57 22.06
C GLY A 251 -15.18 33.05 22.26
N SER A 252 -14.81 33.32 23.51
CA SER A 252 -13.46 33.72 23.86
C SER A 252 -13.07 33.23 25.25
N VAL A 253 -11.77 33.07 25.45
CA VAL A 253 -11.10 32.84 26.73
C VAL A 253 -10.16 34.01 26.93
N SER A 254 -10.51 34.93 27.82
CA SER A 254 -9.81 36.22 27.98
C SER A 254 -8.73 36.23 29.07
N ARG A 255 -8.44 35.07 29.67
CA ARG A 255 -7.43 34.94 30.73
C ARG A 255 -6.12 34.46 30.14
N SER A 256 -5.02 34.83 30.79
CA SER A 256 -3.71 34.26 30.46
C SER A 256 -3.68 32.77 30.75
N ILE A 257 -3.00 32.02 29.88
CA ILE A 257 -2.78 30.58 30.01
C ILE A 257 -1.26 30.37 30.12
N PRO A 258 -0.73 30.09 31.32
CA PRO A 258 0.66 29.71 31.56
C PRO A 258 1.09 28.47 30.75
N PRO A 259 2.40 28.32 30.46
CA PRO A 259 2.96 27.10 29.88
C PRO A 259 2.50 25.83 30.60
N GLY A 260 2.07 24.83 29.84
CA GLY A 260 1.57 23.55 30.33
C GLY A 260 0.12 23.57 30.82
N GLU A 261 -0.49 24.74 31.04
CA GLU A 261 -1.88 24.84 31.49
C GLU A 261 -2.87 24.53 30.36
N THR A 262 -3.98 23.90 30.72
CA THR A 262 -5.04 23.46 29.82
C THR A 262 -6.36 24.16 30.10
N VAL A 263 -7.12 24.44 29.05
CA VAL A 263 -8.49 24.97 29.06
C VAL A 263 -9.38 24.05 28.25
N GLU A 264 -10.55 23.72 28.80
CA GLU A 264 -11.58 22.96 28.08
C GLU A 264 -12.65 23.90 27.54
N VAL A 265 -13.01 23.73 26.27
CA VAL A 265 -14.13 24.43 25.63
C VAL A 265 -15.13 23.39 25.14
N VAL A 266 -16.40 23.60 25.46
CA VAL A 266 -17.45 22.61 25.24
C VAL A 266 -18.42 23.06 24.15
N PHE A 267 -18.79 22.14 23.27
CA PHE A 267 -19.83 22.32 22.25
C PHE A 267 -20.86 21.19 22.33
N ARG A 268 -22.12 21.54 22.61
CA ARG A 268 -23.23 20.59 22.70
C ARG A 268 -24.05 20.66 21.42
N THR A 269 -24.30 19.50 20.81
CA THR A 269 -25.06 19.41 19.57
C THR A 269 -25.73 18.05 19.42
N THR A 270 -26.58 17.92 18.43
CA THR A 270 -27.16 16.64 18.03
C THR A 270 -26.18 15.82 17.21
N TYR A 271 -26.13 14.52 17.44
CA TYR A 271 -25.36 13.59 16.63
C TYR A 271 -26.06 13.31 15.30
N SER A 272 -25.26 13.12 14.26
CA SER A 272 -25.73 12.63 12.97
C SER A 272 -24.60 11.85 12.31
N SER A 273 -24.92 10.72 11.70
CA SER A 273 -23.99 9.77 11.13
C SER A 273 -24.17 9.64 9.62
N VAL A 274 -23.08 9.38 8.89
CA VAL A 274 -23.16 8.75 7.56
C VAL A 274 -22.56 7.34 7.67
N LYS A 275 -23.44 6.35 7.84
CA LYS A 275 -23.04 4.98 8.21
C LYS A 275 -22.06 4.31 7.24
N GLY A 276 -22.07 4.69 5.96
CA GLY A 276 -21.22 4.10 4.92
C GLY A 276 -19.91 4.85 4.65
N ASP A 277 -19.70 6.00 5.28
CA ASP A 277 -18.50 6.82 5.09
C ASP A 277 -18.24 7.71 6.31
N HIS A 278 -17.27 7.31 7.13
CA HIS A 278 -16.91 8.00 8.36
C HIS A 278 -16.03 9.22 8.15
N ARG A 279 -15.64 9.52 6.91
CA ARG A 279 -14.94 10.76 6.56
C ARG A 279 -15.89 11.95 6.48
N LEU A 280 -17.19 11.68 6.52
CA LEU A 280 -18.26 12.66 6.45
C LEU A 280 -18.71 12.99 7.88
N ARG A 281 -19.16 14.22 8.12
CA ARG A 281 -19.49 14.81 9.44
C ARG A 281 -18.31 15.41 10.22
N PRO A 282 -17.60 16.39 9.65
CA PRO A 282 -16.52 17.08 10.34
C PRO A 282 -17.05 17.92 11.50
N VAL A 283 -16.33 17.87 12.62
CA VAL A 283 -16.46 18.77 13.76
C VAL A 283 -15.09 19.39 13.98
N ARG A 284 -15.03 20.71 13.82
CA ARG A 284 -13.80 21.49 13.87
C ARG A 284 -13.85 22.47 15.02
N PHE A 285 -12.76 22.55 15.77
CA PHE A 285 -12.47 23.64 16.68
C PHE A 285 -11.30 24.44 16.12
N ALA A 286 -11.46 25.75 16.02
CA ALA A 286 -10.41 26.67 15.63
C ALA A 286 -10.30 27.77 16.69
N LEU A 287 -9.08 28.08 17.10
CA LEU A 287 -8.78 29.24 17.93
C LEU A 287 -7.99 30.29 17.16
N GLU A 288 -8.16 31.53 17.58
CA GLU A 288 -7.41 32.70 17.12
C GLU A 288 -6.81 33.36 18.36
N PRO A 289 -5.49 33.24 18.57
CA PRO A 289 -4.81 33.85 19.70
C PRO A 289 -5.01 35.37 19.73
N VAL A 290 -5.21 35.94 20.91
CA VAL A 290 -5.32 37.41 21.07
C VAL A 290 -3.95 38.08 20.95
N GLY A 291 -2.91 37.39 21.42
CA GLY A 291 -1.53 37.85 21.43
C GLY A 291 -0.62 37.03 20.51
N ALA A 292 0.67 37.01 20.85
CA ALA A 292 1.65 36.19 20.14
C ALA A 292 1.35 34.69 20.29
N ASP A 293 1.65 33.95 19.22
CA ASP A 293 1.48 32.52 19.13
C ASP A 293 2.54 31.94 18.21
N ALA A 294 3.23 30.89 18.67
CA ALA A 294 4.46 30.44 18.04
C ALA A 294 4.22 29.50 16.85
N VAL A 295 3.15 28.68 16.87
CA VAL A 295 2.89 27.65 15.84
C VAL A 295 1.42 27.66 15.40
N ALA A 296 1.10 28.47 14.39
CA ALA A 296 -0.28 28.61 13.91
C ALA A 296 -0.94 27.30 13.37
N ALA A 297 -0.15 26.26 13.09
CA ALA A 297 -0.59 24.98 12.56
C ALA A 297 -1.38 24.12 13.56
N ASN A 298 -1.17 24.32 14.88
CA ASN A 298 -1.81 23.55 15.96
C ASN A 298 -3.05 24.27 16.56
N ASN A 299 -3.36 25.49 16.10
CA ASN A 299 -4.53 26.29 16.50
C ASN A 299 -5.87 25.71 16.02
N VAL A 300 -5.86 24.62 15.27
CA VAL A 300 -7.04 24.01 14.65
C VAL A 300 -6.96 22.51 14.76
N LEU A 301 -8.08 21.90 15.16
CA LEU A 301 -8.29 20.47 15.04
C LEU A 301 -9.66 20.18 14.44
N GLU A 302 -9.68 19.31 13.42
CA GLU A 302 -10.89 18.77 12.84
C GLU A 302 -10.91 17.25 13.06
N ILE A 303 -12.02 16.76 13.60
CA ILE A 303 -12.31 15.33 13.73
C ILE A 303 -13.55 14.99 12.92
N GLN A 304 -13.72 13.72 12.57
CA GLN A 304 -14.98 13.25 12.03
C GLN A 304 -15.86 12.72 13.16
N ALA A 305 -17.11 13.16 13.22
CA ALA A 305 -18.07 12.72 14.22
C ALA A 305 -18.28 11.19 14.19
N ASN A 306 -18.02 10.56 13.05
CA ASN A 306 -18.15 9.13 12.81
C ASN A 306 -16.86 8.32 13.03
N ALA A 307 -15.70 8.99 13.14
CA ALA A 307 -14.42 8.32 13.24
C ALA A 307 -14.32 7.40 14.48
N LEU A 308 -13.58 6.32 14.30
CA LEU A 308 -13.14 5.42 15.36
C LEU A 308 -12.37 6.22 16.41
N ASN A 309 -12.64 5.95 17.68
CA ASN A 309 -12.09 6.74 18.78
C ASN A 309 -10.90 6.00 19.43
N LEU A 310 -9.71 6.58 19.34
CA LEU A 310 -8.49 5.92 19.84
C LEU A 310 -7.95 6.63 21.10
N GLY A 311 -7.53 5.84 22.08
CA GLY A 311 -6.89 6.30 23.31
C GLY A 311 -5.37 6.30 23.17
N ILE A 312 -4.72 7.39 23.60
CA ILE A 312 -3.26 7.52 23.59
C ILE A 312 -2.76 7.67 25.02
N TRP A 313 -1.76 6.86 25.37
CA TRP A 313 -1.11 6.87 26.68
C TRP A 313 0.36 7.24 26.53
N VAL A 314 0.92 8.00 27.47
CA VAL A 314 2.35 8.35 27.41
C VAL A 314 2.92 8.44 28.81
N ASP A 315 4.05 7.80 29.03
CA ASP A 315 4.79 7.90 30.28
C ASP A 315 5.37 9.31 30.44
N ARG A 316 5.48 9.78 31.69
CA ARG A 316 5.93 11.13 32.02
C ARG A 316 7.33 11.42 31.47
N THR A 317 8.29 10.51 31.67
CA THR A 317 9.66 10.70 31.18
C THR A 317 9.72 10.73 29.66
N PHE A 318 8.91 9.90 28.98
CA PHE A 318 8.80 9.93 27.52
C PHE A 318 8.28 11.30 27.07
N TYR A 319 7.17 11.74 27.67
CA TYR A 319 6.51 13.01 27.36
C TYR A 319 7.45 14.21 27.50
N GLU A 320 8.14 14.32 28.63
CA GLU A 320 9.05 15.42 28.96
C GLU A 320 10.31 15.40 28.08
N THR A 321 10.81 14.22 27.71
CA THR A 321 11.98 14.09 26.84
C THR A 321 11.64 14.35 25.38
N PHE A 322 10.43 13.99 24.94
CA PHE A 322 9.93 14.31 23.61
C PHE A 322 9.90 15.82 23.37
N ALA A 323 9.49 16.58 24.39
CA ALA A 323 9.33 18.03 24.33
C ALA A 323 10.65 18.84 24.26
N LYS A 324 11.81 18.18 24.26
CA LYS A 324 13.11 18.87 24.22
C LYS A 324 13.48 19.42 22.84
N GLU A 325 12.94 18.87 21.75
CA GLU A 325 13.24 19.35 20.39
C GLU A 325 11.99 19.50 19.54
N VAL A 326 12.14 20.25 18.45
CA VAL A 326 11.07 20.45 17.47
C VAL A 326 10.81 19.17 16.69
N ASN A 327 9.53 18.83 16.56
CA ASN A 327 9.05 17.69 15.82
C ASN A 327 8.55 18.09 14.41
N GLY A 328 8.13 17.11 13.60
CA GLY A 328 7.71 17.31 12.21
C GLY A 328 6.52 18.24 12.01
N SER A 329 5.72 18.49 13.05
CA SER A 329 4.64 19.50 13.05
C SER A 329 5.14 20.95 13.25
N GLY A 330 6.42 21.13 13.56
CA GLY A 330 7.01 22.45 13.84
C GLY A 330 6.93 22.89 15.31
N SER A 331 6.21 22.17 16.16
CA SER A 331 6.18 22.42 17.61
C SER A 331 7.07 21.45 18.40
N ARG A 332 7.16 21.63 19.73
CA ARG A 332 7.78 20.66 20.64
C ARG A 332 6.77 19.72 21.29
N ALA A 333 5.47 19.94 21.12
CA ALA A 333 4.45 19.18 21.82
C ALA A 333 4.33 17.75 21.30
N PHE A 334 4.29 16.78 22.21
CA PHE A 334 3.94 15.41 21.85
C PHE A 334 2.52 15.32 21.28
N GLU A 335 1.59 16.11 21.81
CA GLU A 335 0.20 16.19 21.35
C GLU A 335 0.11 16.59 19.87
N ASP A 336 0.90 17.57 19.43
CA ASP A 336 0.90 18.01 18.03
C ASP A 336 1.52 16.96 17.11
N TRP A 337 2.59 16.29 17.57
CA TRP A 337 3.20 15.19 16.82
C TRP A 337 2.22 14.04 16.61
N ILE A 338 1.50 13.60 17.65
CA ILE A 338 0.56 12.48 17.50
C ILE A 338 -0.63 12.86 16.62
N GLN A 339 -1.13 14.10 16.72
CA GLN A 339 -2.18 14.59 15.81
C GLN A 339 -1.70 14.66 14.36
N TRP A 340 -0.44 15.03 14.14
CA TRP A 340 0.17 14.98 12.81
C TRP A 340 0.22 13.55 12.26
N GLN A 341 0.60 12.55 13.06
CA GLN A 341 0.57 11.14 12.63
C GLN A 341 -0.85 10.70 12.25
N PHE A 342 -1.86 11.03 13.06
CA PHE A 342 -3.27 10.70 12.77
C PHE A 342 -3.82 11.40 11.54
N ARG A 343 -3.40 12.65 11.29
CA ARG A 343 -3.74 13.36 10.05
C ARG A 343 -3.15 12.66 8.84
N LEU A 344 -1.86 12.32 8.87
CA LEU A 344 -1.22 11.56 7.77
C LEU A 344 -1.87 10.18 7.58
N TRP A 345 -2.28 9.53 8.66
CA TRP A 345 -2.98 8.25 8.59
C TRP A 345 -4.31 8.37 7.83
N ASN A 346 -5.15 9.35 8.18
CA ASN A 346 -6.43 9.61 7.50
C ASN A 346 -6.24 10.16 6.08
N GLU A 347 -5.45 11.22 5.91
CA GLU A 347 -5.37 11.99 4.66
C GLU A 347 -4.43 11.39 3.63
N VAL A 348 -3.46 10.56 4.04
CA VAL A 348 -2.49 9.95 3.12
C VAL A 348 -2.70 8.45 3.01
N LEU A 349 -2.46 7.70 4.10
CA LEU A 349 -2.46 6.24 4.04
C LEU A 349 -3.84 5.66 3.72
N MET A 350 -4.89 6.13 4.41
CA MET A 350 -6.26 5.67 4.18
C MET A 350 -6.84 6.21 2.86
N ARG A 351 -6.69 7.52 2.62
CA ARG A 351 -7.33 8.20 1.49
C ARG A 351 -6.71 7.87 0.13
N HIS A 352 -5.39 7.72 0.03
CA HIS A 352 -4.72 7.48 -1.25
C HIS A 352 -4.52 5.99 -1.61
N SER A 353 -4.87 5.06 -0.72
CA SER A 353 -5.00 3.65 -1.07
C SER A 353 -6.28 3.38 -1.86
N ARG A 354 -6.22 3.58 -3.17
CA ARG A 354 -7.36 3.55 -4.09
C ARG A 354 -7.30 2.32 -5.01
N PHE A 355 -8.47 1.73 -5.26
CA PHE A 355 -8.63 0.50 -6.06
C PHE A 355 -9.96 0.54 -6.84
N SER A 356 -10.17 -0.38 -7.78
CA SER A 356 -11.38 -0.45 -8.63
C SER A 356 -12.71 -0.63 -7.86
N PHE A 357 -12.66 -1.17 -6.64
CA PHE A 357 -13.80 -1.29 -5.71
C PHE A 357 -13.82 -0.21 -4.63
N ALA A 358 -12.73 0.55 -4.49
CA ALA A 358 -12.55 1.62 -3.52
C ALA A 358 -11.96 2.84 -4.25
N PRO A 359 -12.69 3.40 -5.24
CA PRO A 359 -12.15 4.47 -6.06
C PRO A 359 -11.89 5.72 -5.23
N ASP A 360 -12.54 5.90 -4.08
CA ASP A 360 -12.31 7.04 -3.18
C ASP A 360 -11.38 6.69 -2.00
N GLY A 361 -10.73 5.53 -2.06
CA GLY A 361 -9.88 5.00 -1.00
C GLY A 361 -10.66 4.42 0.18
N CYS A 362 -10.05 4.43 1.35
CA CYS A 362 -10.70 4.02 2.58
C CYS A 362 -11.77 5.05 3.00
N ARG A 363 -12.94 4.56 3.43
CA ARG A 363 -14.09 5.31 3.94
C ARG A 363 -14.17 5.33 5.47
N GLU A 364 -13.26 4.61 6.13
CA GLU A 364 -13.07 4.70 7.57
C GLU A 364 -12.23 5.94 7.92
N SER A 365 -12.37 6.44 9.14
CA SER A 365 -11.54 7.50 9.69
C SER A 365 -11.27 7.26 11.18
N VAL A 366 -10.14 7.75 11.66
CA VAL A 366 -9.69 7.60 13.05
C VAL A 366 -9.51 8.98 13.69
N ARG A 367 -9.74 9.08 15.00
CA ARG A 367 -9.45 10.28 15.78
C ARG A 367 -8.89 9.94 17.14
N VAL A 368 -8.04 10.82 17.65
CA VAL A 368 -7.59 10.78 19.05
C VAL A 368 -8.75 11.23 19.94
N GLN A 369 -9.25 10.31 20.77
CA GLN A 369 -10.28 10.63 21.77
C GLN A 369 -9.66 11.33 22.97
N ARG A 370 -8.52 10.83 23.47
CA ARG A 370 -7.83 11.39 24.63
C ARG A 370 -6.35 11.04 24.58
N ILE A 371 -5.51 11.99 25.02
CA ILE A 371 -4.10 11.77 25.34
C ILE A 371 -3.97 11.85 26.86
N THR A 372 -3.41 10.81 27.48
CA THR A 372 -3.27 10.73 28.94
C THR A 372 -1.81 10.50 29.31
N ILE A 373 -1.25 11.43 30.09
CA ILE A 373 0.09 11.30 30.66
C ILE A 373 -0.02 10.52 31.97
N VAL A 374 0.74 9.44 32.09
CA VAL A 374 0.73 8.55 33.26
C VAL A 374 2.12 8.50 33.94
N PRO A 375 2.19 8.08 35.21
CA PRO A 375 3.49 7.84 35.86
C PRO A 375 4.28 6.75 35.14
N ASP A 376 5.60 6.88 35.12
CA ASP A 376 6.48 5.89 34.48
C ASP A 376 6.25 4.48 35.04
N GLY A 377 6.27 3.47 34.16
CA GLY A 377 6.04 2.07 34.52
C GLY A 377 4.56 1.67 34.70
N THR A 378 3.63 2.57 34.39
CA THR A 378 2.19 2.26 34.35
C THR A 378 1.83 1.42 33.12
N LEU A 379 2.48 1.69 31.99
CA LEU A 379 2.18 1.06 30.70
C LEU A 379 2.80 -0.35 30.62
N LYS A 380 2.01 -1.33 30.18
CA LYS A 380 2.39 -2.75 30.11
C LYS A 380 1.78 -3.42 28.86
N GLY A 381 2.27 -4.62 28.57
CA GLY A 381 1.76 -5.45 27.47
C GLY A 381 2.19 -4.94 26.09
N GLY A 382 1.75 -5.64 25.04
CA GLY A 382 2.15 -5.34 23.66
C GLY A 382 1.59 -4.02 23.11
N ALA A 383 0.45 -3.56 23.64
CA ALA A 383 -0.15 -2.27 23.26
C ALA A 383 0.29 -1.11 24.16
N HIS A 384 1.13 -1.38 25.17
CA HIS A 384 1.62 -0.41 26.14
C HIS A 384 0.48 0.37 26.82
N VAL A 385 -0.53 -0.32 27.33
CA VAL A 385 -1.69 0.32 28.00
C VAL A 385 -1.58 0.19 29.52
N PRO A 386 -2.30 1.02 30.31
CA PRO A 386 -2.27 0.94 31.76
C PRO A 386 -2.62 -0.47 32.26
N ASP A 387 -1.67 -1.07 32.99
CA ASP A 387 -1.80 -2.42 33.58
C ASP A 387 -2.18 -3.55 32.59
N ASP A 388 -1.87 -3.39 31.30
CA ASP A 388 -2.27 -4.33 30.22
C ASP A 388 -3.79 -4.57 30.18
N LYS A 389 -4.57 -3.54 30.55
CA LYS A 389 -6.04 -3.57 30.56
C LYS A 389 -6.60 -2.53 29.60
N GLN A 390 -7.09 -3.00 28.47
CA GLN A 390 -7.74 -2.16 27.49
C GLN A 390 -9.10 -1.65 27.97
N ASP A 391 -9.39 -0.38 27.70
CA ASP A 391 -10.70 0.23 27.92
C ASP A 391 -11.56 0.08 26.66
N MET A 392 -12.58 -0.77 26.76
CA MET A 392 -13.49 -1.06 25.65
C MET A 392 -14.31 0.15 25.19
N ARG A 393 -14.22 1.33 25.83
CA ARG A 393 -14.81 2.57 25.29
C ARG A 393 -14.04 3.13 24.10
N TYR A 394 -12.76 2.79 23.93
CA TYR A 394 -11.98 3.10 22.74
C TYR A 394 -12.08 1.97 21.71
N ASP A 395 -12.07 2.32 20.43
CA ASP A 395 -11.91 1.37 19.33
C ASP A 395 -10.52 0.72 19.35
N GLY A 396 -9.52 1.47 19.78
CA GLY A 396 -8.13 1.08 19.84
C GLY A 396 -7.33 1.92 20.82
N GLU A 397 -6.22 1.39 21.35
CA GLU A 397 -5.35 2.10 22.27
C GLU A 397 -3.88 1.85 21.95
N TRP A 398 -3.03 2.84 22.25
CA TRP A 398 -1.59 2.69 22.15
C TRP A 398 -0.89 3.55 23.19
N GLY A 399 0.24 3.07 23.71
CA GLY A 399 1.06 3.83 24.65
C GLY A 399 2.52 3.98 24.26
N PHE A 400 3.14 5.00 24.85
CA PHE A 400 4.54 5.37 24.64
C PHE A 400 5.27 5.29 25.98
N ASP A 401 6.07 4.24 26.14
CA ASP A 401 6.76 3.89 27.38
C ASP A 401 8.27 4.19 27.28
N SER A 402 8.82 4.78 28.34
CA SER A 402 10.25 5.07 28.47
C SER A 402 11.10 3.86 28.89
N SER A 403 10.46 2.79 29.40
CA SER A 403 11.10 1.60 29.97
C SER A 403 11.67 0.63 28.94
N PHE A 404 11.28 0.75 27.66
CA PHE A 404 11.71 -0.14 26.57
C PHE A 404 13.19 0.02 26.15
N GLY A 405 14.00 0.77 26.91
CA GLY A 405 15.45 0.77 26.77
C GLY A 405 15.93 1.14 25.37
N GLU A 406 15.31 2.13 24.74
CA GLU A 406 15.72 2.75 23.46
C GLU A 406 14.86 3.98 23.13
N ALA A 407 14.11 4.51 24.11
CA ALA A 407 13.11 5.55 23.89
C ALA A 407 13.69 6.80 23.21
N GLU A 408 14.86 7.28 23.63
CA GLU A 408 15.54 8.42 22.98
C GLU A 408 15.87 8.11 21.51
N ARG A 409 16.44 6.92 21.23
CA ARG A 409 16.73 6.47 19.87
C ARG A 409 15.46 6.37 19.01
N TYR A 410 14.36 5.89 19.59
CA TYR A 410 13.07 5.86 18.92
C TYR A 410 12.56 7.27 18.64
N MET A 411 12.60 8.18 19.62
CA MET A 411 12.22 9.58 19.44
C MET A 411 13.02 10.24 18.31
N ASP A 412 14.35 10.10 18.33
CA ASP A 412 15.24 10.65 17.30
C ASP A 412 14.90 10.11 15.91
N ALA A 413 14.50 8.84 15.84
CA ALA A 413 14.02 8.25 14.61
C ALA A 413 12.70 8.90 14.17
N VAL A 414 11.69 9.04 15.02
CA VAL A 414 10.31 9.32 14.54
C VAL A 414 9.86 10.78 14.67
N ARG A 415 10.56 11.60 15.45
CA ARG A 415 10.13 12.95 15.82
C ARG A 415 9.89 13.86 14.61
N ALA A 416 10.72 13.75 13.56
CA ALA A 416 10.63 14.59 12.36
C ALA A 416 10.12 13.85 11.10
N LYS A 417 9.56 12.64 11.23
CA LYS A 417 9.01 11.87 10.08
C LYS A 417 7.72 11.15 10.42
N LEU A 418 7.06 10.63 9.38
CA LEU A 418 5.96 9.68 9.53
C LEU A 418 6.45 8.44 10.28
N ASP A 419 5.81 8.12 11.40
CA ASP A 419 6.07 6.87 12.11
C ASP A 419 5.23 5.74 11.53
N ARG A 420 5.78 5.08 10.53
CA ARG A 420 5.13 3.93 9.90
C ARG A 420 4.97 2.75 10.84
N ALA A 421 5.86 2.57 11.83
CA ALA A 421 5.76 1.47 12.78
C ALA A 421 4.60 1.71 13.74
N LEU A 422 4.47 2.92 14.29
CA LEU A 422 3.29 3.30 15.06
C LEU A 422 2.01 3.04 14.27
N LEU A 423 1.90 3.55 13.04
CA LEU A 423 0.66 3.40 12.26
C LEU A 423 0.39 1.95 11.84
N HIS A 424 1.41 1.10 11.72
CA HIS A 424 1.27 -0.35 11.58
C HIS A 424 0.62 -0.95 12.83
N GLU A 425 1.16 -0.67 14.02
CA GLU A 425 0.63 -1.19 15.28
C GLU A 425 -0.80 -0.66 15.57
N MET A 426 -1.05 0.61 15.27
CA MET A 426 -2.37 1.21 15.41
C MET A 426 -3.38 0.62 14.40
N SER A 427 -2.91 0.11 13.26
CA SER A 427 -3.76 -0.59 12.29
C SER A 427 -4.31 -1.90 12.86
N HIS A 428 -3.54 -2.59 13.72
CA HIS A 428 -4.06 -3.76 14.46
C HIS A 428 -5.20 -3.38 15.38
N GLN A 429 -5.11 -2.21 16.03
CA GLN A 429 -6.15 -1.73 16.93
C GLN A 429 -7.50 -1.51 16.22
N ILE A 430 -7.48 -1.25 14.90
CA ILE A 430 -8.69 -1.10 14.07
C ILE A 430 -9.04 -2.36 13.25
N GLY A 431 -8.43 -3.50 13.57
CA GLY A 431 -8.82 -4.84 13.10
C GLY A 431 -8.04 -5.39 11.91
N LEU A 432 -6.98 -4.70 11.47
CA LEU A 432 -6.10 -5.22 10.42
C LEU A 432 -5.07 -6.21 10.98
N ILE A 433 -4.64 -7.18 10.17
CA ILE A 433 -3.65 -8.17 10.57
C ILE A 433 -2.32 -7.93 9.87
N ASP A 434 -1.28 -8.60 10.37
CA ASP A 434 0.00 -8.74 9.70
C ASP A 434 -0.17 -9.49 8.38
N MET A 435 -0.34 -8.75 7.29
CA MET A 435 -0.45 -9.36 5.96
C MET A 435 0.85 -10.06 5.56
N TYR A 436 1.99 -9.65 6.13
CA TYR A 436 3.26 -10.34 5.95
C TYR A 436 3.30 -11.75 6.58
N GLN A 437 2.31 -12.17 7.38
CA GLN A 437 2.16 -13.58 7.76
C GLN A 437 2.06 -14.49 6.53
N MET A 438 1.42 -14.00 5.46
CA MET A 438 1.31 -14.70 4.18
C MET A 438 2.51 -14.48 3.24
N ASN A 439 3.55 -13.75 3.65
CA ASN A 439 4.84 -13.76 2.94
C ASN A 439 5.59 -15.04 3.27
N VAL A 440 6.24 -15.63 2.26
CA VAL A 440 6.99 -16.88 2.41
C VAL A 440 8.46 -16.61 2.10
N ASP A 441 9.28 -16.54 3.15
CA ASP A 441 10.73 -16.46 2.98
C ASP A 441 11.27 -17.77 2.39
N ALA A 442 12.17 -17.64 1.41
CA ALA A 442 12.82 -18.78 0.78
C ALA A 442 13.71 -19.52 1.78
N SER A 443 13.60 -20.85 1.82
CA SER A 443 14.41 -21.68 2.73
C SER A 443 15.73 -22.11 2.08
N MET A 444 16.70 -22.49 2.90
CA MET A 444 17.90 -23.19 2.45
C MET A 444 17.63 -24.70 2.28
N PRO A 445 18.50 -25.46 1.58
CA PRO A 445 18.29 -26.90 1.35
C PRO A 445 18.13 -27.73 2.64
N ASP A 446 18.70 -27.25 3.75
CA ASP A 446 18.61 -27.84 5.09
C ASP A 446 17.33 -27.44 5.86
N GLY A 447 16.51 -26.55 5.29
CA GLY A 447 15.29 -26.03 5.90
C GLY A 447 15.48 -24.78 6.77
N SER A 448 16.70 -24.25 6.89
CA SER A 448 16.95 -23.02 7.66
C SER A 448 16.49 -21.75 6.93
N GLY A 449 16.31 -20.65 7.68
CA GLY A 449 16.13 -19.29 7.17
C GLY A 449 14.74 -18.91 6.64
N GLY A 450 13.97 -19.85 6.07
CA GLY A 450 12.69 -19.55 5.43
C GLY A 450 11.47 -20.18 6.10
N LYS A 451 10.32 -20.17 5.41
CA LYS A 451 9.03 -20.77 5.88
C LYS A 451 8.67 -22.09 5.21
N VAL A 452 9.46 -22.56 4.24
CA VAL A 452 9.20 -23.81 3.51
C VAL A 452 9.96 -24.96 4.16
N ARG A 453 9.27 -26.06 4.43
CA ARG A 453 9.85 -27.31 4.96
C ARG A 453 9.60 -28.51 4.05
N LEU A 454 8.74 -28.35 3.04
CA LEU A 454 8.44 -29.38 2.05
C LEU A 454 9.71 -29.90 1.40
N LYS A 455 9.91 -31.22 1.45
CA LYS A 455 11.04 -31.88 0.81
C LYS A 455 10.69 -32.37 -0.59
N VAL A 456 11.61 -32.12 -1.51
CA VAL A 456 11.55 -32.54 -2.90
C VAL A 456 12.85 -33.27 -3.19
N ASP A 457 12.75 -34.54 -3.59
CA ASP A 457 13.89 -35.39 -3.95
C ASP A 457 14.98 -35.45 -2.86
N GLY A 458 14.56 -35.38 -1.58
CA GLY A 458 15.42 -35.53 -0.40
C GLY A 458 15.89 -34.21 0.25
N THR A 459 15.63 -33.04 -0.35
CA THR A 459 16.04 -31.73 0.18
C THR A 459 14.88 -30.76 0.27
N VAL A 460 14.98 -29.71 1.10
CA VAL A 460 13.91 -28.71 1.23
C VAL A 460 13.84 -27.84 -0.03
N LEU A 461 12.63 -27.59 -0.52
CA LEU A 461 12.41 -26.66 -1.63
C LEU A 461 12.86 -25.23 -1.24
N THR A 462 13.72 -24.62 -2.06
CA THR A 462 14.40 -23.36 -1.72
C THR A 462 13.76 -22.11 -2.30
N ARG A 463 12.46 -22.16 -2.55
CA ARG A 463 11.68 -21.08 -3.17
C ARG A 463 10.87 -20.31 -2.12
N GLY A 464 10.50 -19.07 -2.45
CA GLY A 464 9.70 -18.22 -1.58
C GLY A 464 8.80 -17.29 -2.37
N MET A 465 8.02 -16.46 -1.67
CA MET A 465 7.20 -15.40 -2.25
C MET A 465 6.84 -14.31 -1.25
N ILE A 466 7.51 -13.16 -1.36
CA ILE A 466 7.20 -11.93 -0.60
C ILE A 466 6.44 -10.97 -1.50
N ASP A 467 5.32 -10.40 -1.05
CA ASP A 467 4.55 -9.42 -1.82
C ASP A 467 5.30 -8.08 -1.86
N PRO A 468 5.70 -7.55 -3.04
CA PRO A 468 6.32 -6.23 -3.13
C PRO A 468 5.27 -5.13 -3.39
N PRO A 469 5.52 -3.86 -3.01
CA PRO A 469 6.53 -3.44 -2.03
C PRO A 469 6.05 -3.87 -0.63
N ALA A 470 6.68 -3.47 0.46
CA ALA A 470 6.11 -3.70 1.79
C ALA A 470 4.99 -2.66 2.06
N PRO A 471 3.69 -2.98 1.90
CA PRO A 471 2.60 -2.08 2.28
C PRO A 471 2.65 -1.81 3.79
N LEU A 472 1.79 -0.92 4.29
CA LEU A 472 1.74 -0.64 5.72
C LEU A 472 1.62 -1.91 6.57
N MET A 473 0.82 -2.91 6.15
CA MET A 473 0.68 -4.20 6.85
C MET A 473 1.66 -5.30 6.36
N GLY A 474 2.65 -4.94 5.54
CA GLY A 474 3.74 -5.81 5.07
C GLY A 474 3.42 -6.87 4.02
N GLY A 475 2.16 -7.06 3.60
CA GLY A 475 1.77 -7.95 2.50
C GLY A 475 0.47 -7.56 1.77
N GLY A 476 0.21 -8.22 0.64
CA GLY A 476 -0.90 -7.90 -0.28
C GLY A 476 -0.52 -6.91 -1.40
N ASP A 477 -1.45 -6.68 -2.33
CA ASP A 477 -1.23 -5.83 -3.50
C ASP A 477 -1.62 -4.37 -3.29
N THR A 478 -0.78 -3.44 -3.74
CA THR A 478 -0.99 -1.99 -3.62
C THR A 478 -1.16 -1.27 -4.96
N ARG A 479 -1.17 -2.00 -6.08
CA ARG A 479 -1.36 -1.40 -7.40
C ARG A 479 -2.81 -0.93 -7.56
N ASN A 480 -2.96 0.33 -7.94
CA ASN A 480 -4.28 0.91 -8.20
C ASN A 480 -4.81 0.44 -9.57
N ASP A 481 -5.80 -0.44 -9.52
CA ASP A 481 -6.44 -1.09 -10.66
C ASP A 481 -7.71 -0.36 -11.16
N ASN A 482 -7.98 0.87 -10.72
CA ASN A 482 -9.19 1.61 -11.08
C ASN A 482 -9.36 1.89 -12.59
N GLY A 483 -8.28 1.78 -13.37
CA GLY A 483 -8.31 1.87 -14.84
C GLY A 483 -8.44 0.53 -15.57
N LEU A 484 -8.47 -0.59 -14.84
CA LEU A 484 -8.62 -1.93 -15.41
C LEU A 484 -10.07 -2.40 -15.29
N HIS A 485 -10.48 -3.31 -16.17
CA HIS A 485 -11.75 -3.99 -16.01
C HIS A 485 -11.76 -4.75 -14.68
N ARG A 486 -12.87 -4.77 -13.92
CA ARG A 486 -12.92 -5.39 -12.57
C ARG A 486 -12.61 -6.89 -12.54
N THR A 487 -12.75 -7.56 -13.68
CA THR A 487 -12.39 -8.98 -13.85
C THR A 487 -10.99 -9.18 -14.43
N ALA A 488 -10.24 -8.10 -14.69
CA ALA A 488 -8.86 -8.18 -15.14
C ALA A 488 -8.03 -8.87 -14.06
N GLN A 489 -7.17 -9.77 -14.50
CA GLN A 489 -6.26 -10.49 -13.61
C GLN A 489 -5.15 -9.56 -13.17
N ILE A 490 -4.89 -9.57 -11.87
CA ILE A 490 -3.73 -8.91 -11.29
C ILE A 490 -2.77 -10.00 -10.83
N PHE A 491 -1.66 -10.12 -11.54
CA PHE A 491 -0.69 -11.18 -11.31
C PHE A 491 0.17 -10.86 -10.11
N LEU A 492 0.40 -11.86 -9.27
CA LEU A 492 1.25 -11.73 -8.09
C LEU A 492 2.69 -11.31 -8.49
N GLU A 493 3.21 -11.97 -9.52
CA GLU A 493 4.48 -11.64 -10.17
C GLU A 493 4.29 -10.52 -11.21
N ASP A 494 5.35 -9.74 -11.42
CA ASP A 494 5.35 -8.77 -12.51
C ASP A 494 5.47 -9.52 -13.83
N VAL A 495 4.45 -9.35 -14.69
CA VAL A 495 4.41 -9.96 -16.01
C VAL A 495 4.54 -8.86 -17.06
N PRO A 496 5.20 -9.12 -18.20
CA PRO A 496 5.38 -8.13 -19.25
C PRO A 496 4.10 -7.96 -20.10
N ASP A 497 3.00 -7.55 -19.46
CA ASP A 497 1.70 -7.28 -20.08
C ASP A 497 1.54 -5.78 -20.34
N VAL A 498 1.17 -5.40 -21.56
CA VAL A 498 0.98 -4.00 -21.96
C VAL A 498 -0.20 -3.35 -21.21
N ALA A 499 -1.25 -4.11 -20.88
CA ALA A 499 -2.39 -3.61 -20.12
C ALA A 499 -2.01 -3.20 -18.69
N LEU A 500 -0.93 -3.75 -18.14
CA LEU A 500 -0.46 -3.51 -16.78
C LEU A 500 0.64 -2.43 -16.71
N ARG A 501 0.98 -1.77 -17.82
CA ARG A 501 2.03 -0.73 -17.89
C ARG A 501 1.54 0.69 -17.61
N HIS A 502 0.33 0.87 -17.08
CA HIS A 502 -0.22 2.20 -16.79
C HIS A 502 0.34 2.80 -15.49
N ALA A 503 0.46 4.13 -15.43
CA ALA A 503 1.04 4.91 -14.32
C ALA A 503 0.46 4.63 -12.93
N MET A 504 -0.87 4.51 -12.87
CA MET A 504 -1.59 4.24 -11.63
C MET A 504 -1.40 2.79 -11.17
N PHE A 505 -1.02 1.90 -12.07
CA PHE A 505 -0.74 0.51 -11.75
C PHE A 505 0.69 0.33 -11.20
N GLN A 506 1.13 1.28 -10.40
CA GLN A 506 2.40 1.25 -9.68
C GLN A 506 2.17 0.75 -8.26
N ARG A 507 3.12 -0.06 -7.80
CA ARG A 507 3.22 -0.51 -6.42
C ARG A 507 3.50 0.69 -5.51
N THR A 508 2.71 0.87 -4.45
CA THR A 508 2.88 1.92 -3.42
C THR A 508 3.13 1.29 -2.05
N ASP A 509 3.67 2.04 -1.09
CA ASP A 509 3.89 1.60 0.29
C ASP A 509 2.71 1.95 1.22
N LEU A 510 1.53 2.25 0.65
CA LEU A 510 0.31 2.54 1.41
C LEU A 510 -0.38 1.23 1.86
N TYR A 511 -1.67 1.25 2.18
CA TYR A 511 -2.45 0.02 2.40
C TYR A 511 -2.64 -0.78 1.12
N SER A 512 -2.65 -2.11 1.27
CA SER A 512 -3.04 -3.04 0.21
C SER A 512 -4.55 -3.05 -0.03
N ALA A 513 -4.97 -3.57 -1.18
CA ALA A 513 -6.36 -3.76 -1.56
C ALA A 513 -7.12 -4.54 -0.48
N THR A 514 -6.52 -5.59 0.06
CA THR A 514 -7.13 -6.41 1.12
C THR A 514 -7.39 -5.58 2.38
N SER A 515 -6.44 -4.74 2.80
CA SER A 515 -6.60 -3.86 3.97
C SER A 515 -7.66 -2.79 3.74
N VAL A 516 -7.73 -2.20 2.56
CA VAL A 516 -8.79 -1.22 2.23
C VAL A 516 -10.16 -1.89 2.17
N PHE A 517 -10.27 -3.10 1.61
CA PHE A 517 -11.50 -3.87 1.65
C PHE A 517 -11.94 -4.13 3.10
N ALA A 518 -11.03 -4.59 3.96
CA ALA A 518 -11.30 -4.84 5.37
C ALA A 518 -11.87 -3.60 6.08
N LEU A 519 -11.18 -2.45 5.94
CA LEU A 519 -11.66 -1.20 6.54
C LEU A 519 -13.00 -0.77 5.95
N ASN A 520 -13.17 -0.85 4.63
CA ASN A 520 -14.40 -0.44 3.94
C ASN A 520 -15.62 -1.34 4.20
N ALA A 521 -15.40 -2.63 4.42
CA ALA A 521 -16.44 -3.59 4.77
C ALA A 521 -16.89 -3.44 6.22
N ASN A 522 -15.98 -3.02 7.10
CA ASN A 522 -16.25 -2.81 8.52
C ASN A 522 -16.62 -1.35 8.89
N VAL A 523 -16.76 -0.44 7.92
CA VAL A 523 -17.32 0.89 8.18
C VAL A 523 -18.71 0.72 8.75
N GLY A 524 -19.05 1.50 9.77
CA GLY A 524 -20.32 1.36 10.47
C GLY A 524 -20.28 0.42 11.70
N TYR A 525 -19.14 -0.21 12.00
CA TYR A 525 -18.97 -1.03 13.19
C TYR A 525 -17.90 -0.48 14.14
N ARG A 526 -18.12 -0.69 15.44
CA ARG A 526 -17.04 -0.56 16.45
C ARG A 526 -16.06 -1.71 16.30
N ARG A 527 -14.82 -1.49 16.75
CA ARG A 527 -13.72 -2.47 16.62
C ARG A 527 -13.76 -3.54 17.71
N GLY A 528 -12.78 -4.43 17.71
CA GLY A 528 -12.71 -5.61 18.58
C GLY A 528 -12.54 -6.92 17.84
N PHE A 529 -13.07 -7.00 16.61
CA PHE A 529 -12.71 -8.04 15.67
C PHE A 529 -11.39 -7.70 14.96
N PHE A 530 -10.65 -8.73 14.56
CA PHE A 530 -9.51 -8.61 13.66
C PHE A 530 -9.47 -9.78 12.69
N GLY A 531 -9.08 -9.51 11.44
CA GLY A 531 -8.81 -10.53 10.42
C GLY A 531 -10.01 -11.30 9.86
N GLU A 532 -11.22 -11.11 10.39
CA GLU A 532 -12.42 -11.84 9.98
C GLU A 532 -12.85 -11.54 8.53
N TYR A 533 -12.40 -10.41 7.97
CA TYR A 533 -12.57 -10.09 6.57
C TYR A 533 -11.96 -11.13 5.63
N MET A 534 -10.98 -11.91 6.11
CA MET A 534 -10.38 -13.03 5.38
C MET A 534 -11.37 -14.14 5.04
N TYR A 535 -12.55 -14.19 5.69
CA TYR A 535 -13.62 -15.10 5.34
C TYR A 535 -14.39 -14.70 4.07
N SER A 536 -14.17 -13.49 3.56
CA SER A 536 -14.85 -12.95 2.38
C SER A 536 -14.27 -13.56 1.10
N MET A 537 -14.64 -14.80 0.82
CA MET A 537 -14.15 -15.56 -0.34
C MET A 537 -15.24 -15.82 -1.40
N PRO A 538 -14.86 -15.97 -2.67
CA PRO A 538 -15.75 -16.44 -3.74
C PRO A 538 -16.36 -17.81 -3.43
N ASN A 539 -17.56 -18.09 -3.93
CA ASN A 539 -18.21 -19.42 -3.76
C ASN A 539 -17.49 -20.52 -4.53
N VAL A 540 -16.99 -20.20 -5.73
CA VAL A 540 -16.25 -21.10 -6.61
C VAL A 540 -14.95 -20.42 -7.03
N VAL A 541 -13.85 -21.16 -6.91
CA VAL A 541 -12.52 -20.72 -7.35
C VAL A 541 -12.05 -21.61 -8.48
N ILE A 542 -11.71 -20.99 -9.61
CA ILE A 542 -11.19 -21.65 -10.80
C ILE A 542 -9.76 -21.15 -11.00
N VAL A 543 -8.81 -22.07 -11.14
CA VAL A 543 -7.44 -21.75 -11.55
C VAL A 543 -7.33 -21.91 -13.06
N ARG A 544 -6.84 -20.89 -13.77
CA ARG A 544 -6.33 -21.01 -15.13
C ARG A 544 -4.83 -21.31 -15.04
N ALA A 545 -4.41 -22.51 -15.42
CA ALA A 545 -3.01 -22.90 -15.45
C ALA A 545 -2.38 -22.42 -16.76
N ALA A 546 -1.30 -21.65 -16.67
CA ALA A 546 -0.58 -21.13 -17.82
C ALA A 546 0.94 -21.26 -17.64
N ASP A 547 1.69 -21.25 -18.74
CA ASP A 547 3.14 -21.08 -18.69
C ASP A 547 3.52 -19.64 -18.28
N ARG A 548 4.82 -19.36 -18.13
CA ARG A 548 5.33 -18.01 -17.79
C ARG A 548 4.87 -16.92 -18.77
N ASN A 549 4.64 -17.29 -20.02
CA ASN A 549 4.26 -16.40 -21.11
C ASN A 549 2.72 -16.27 -21.27
N GLY A 550 1.92 -16.96 -20.46
CA GLY A 550 0.46 -16.92 -20.48
C GLY A 550 -0.20 -17.94 -21.43
N THR A 551 0.57 -18.84 -22.03
CA THR A 551 0.06 -19.96 -22.84
C THR A 551 -0.65 -20.95 -21.92
N ALA A 552 -1.88 -21.36 -22.27
CA ALA A 552 -2.63 -22.30 -21.43
C ALA A 552 -1.96 -23.67 -21.36
N ILE A 553 -1.85 -24.23 -20.15
CA ILE A 553 -1.38 -25.60 -19.93
C ILE A 553 -2.61 -26.53 -20.02
N PRO A 554 -2.76 -27.33 -21.09
CA PRO A 554 -4.04 -27.96 -21.41
C PRO A 554 -4.46 -29.06 -20.43
N SER A 555 -3.49 -29.70 -19.76
CA SER A 555 -3.67 -30.82 -18.85
C SER A 555 -2.55 -30.89 -17.81
N GLY A 556 -2.72 -31.74 -16.79
CA GLY A 556 -1.75 -31.96 -15.72
C GLY A 556 -2.45 -32.05 -14.37
N THR A 557 -1.69 -32.41 -13.33
CA THR A 557 -2.22 -32.47 -11.96
C THR A 557 -1.61 -31.34 -11.15
N LEU A 558 -2.48 -30.56 -10.49
CA LEU A 558 -2.07 -29.56 -9.50
C LEU A 558 -2.18 -30.16 -8.08
N ARG A 559 -1.14 -29.97 -7.27
CA ARG A 559 -1.12 -30.36 -5.85
C ARG A 559 -0.96 -29.14 -4.96
N PHE A 560 -1.84 -29.00 -3.97
CA PHE A 560 -1.90 -27.81 -3.11
C PHE A 560 -1.38 -28.14 -1.71
N TYR A 561 -0.21 -27.59 -1.34
CA TYR A 561 0.39 -27.73 -0.02
C TYR A 561 0.07 -26.50 0.82
N GLN A 562 -0.79 -26.66 1.83
CA GLN A 562 -1.25 -25.54 2.66
C GLN A 562 -0.25 -25.22 3.76
N MET A 563 -0.05 -23.93 4.00
CA MET A 563 0.62 -23.42 5.19
C MET A 563 -0.13 -23.84 6.45
N LYS A 564 0.61 -24.18 7.51
CA LYS A 564 0.11 -24.44 8.85
C LYS A 564 1.04 -23.76 9.84
N ASN A 565 0.49 -23.02 10.80
CA ASN A 565 1.25 -22.28 11.81
C ASN A 565 2.40 -21.43 11.22
N GLY A 566 2.15 -20.78 10.07
CA GLY A 566 3.11 -19.89 9.40
C GLY A 566 4.19 -20.58 8.56
N VAL A 567 4.18 -21.91 8.42
CA VAL A 567 5.14 -22.67 7.60
C VAL A 567 4.44 -23.58 6.60
N ILE A 568 5.09 -23.89 5.47
CA ILE A 568 4.66 -24.96 4.55
C ILE A 568 5.32 -26.26 5.03
N PRO A 569 4.61 -27.17 5.72
CA PRO A 569 5.20 -28.36 6.31
C PRO A 569 5.58 -29.41 5.26
N ASP A 570 6.41 -30.38 5.66
CA ASP A 570 6.74 -31.57 4.87
C ASP A 570 5.63 -32.62 5.02
N GLU A 571 4.48 -32.35 4.42
CA GLU A 571 3.27 -33.17 4.50
C GLU A 571 2.66 -33.39 3.10
N PRO A 572 1.80 -34.43 2.94
CA PRO A 572 1.03 -34.60 1.71
C PRO A 572 0.21 -33.35 1.35
N PRO A 573 -0.11 -33.15 0.05
CA PRO A 573 -0.93 -32.02 -0.36
C PRO A 573 -2.31 -32.09 0.31
N ALA A 574 -2.85 -30.92 0.66
CA ALA A 574 -4.18 -30.79 1.24
C ALA A 574 -5.28 -31.31 0.28
N PHE A 575 -5.06 -31.15 -1.02
CA PHE A 575 -5.85 -31.75 -2.09
C PHE A 575 -5.10 -31.72 -3.43
N GLU A 576 -5.58 -32.52 -4.39
CA GLU A 576 -5.11 -32.54 -5.77
C GLU A 576 -6.29 -32.28 -6.73
N VAL A 577 -6.02 -31.60 -7.85
CA VAL A 577 -7.02 -31.33 -8.90
C VAL A 577 -6.42 -31.50 -10.28
N GLU A 578 -7.21 -32.03 -11.21
CA GLU A 578 -6.82 -32.19 -12.60
C GLU A 578 -7.10 -30.91 -13.39
N VAL A 579 -6.11 -30.49 -14.18
CA VAL A 579 -6.27 -29.44 -15.19
C VAL A 579 -6.94 -30.05 -16.41
N ARG A 580 -8.03 -29.42 -16.86
CA ARG A 580 -8.75 -29.77 -18.09
C ARG A 580 -9.00 -28.51 -18.89
N ASN A 581 -8.56 -28.52 -20.15
CA ASN A 581 -8.67 -27.38 -21.07
C ASN A 581 -8.08 -26.09 -20.48
N GLY A 582 -6.95 -26.17 -19.77
CA GLY A 582 -6.31 -25.01 -19.16
C GLY A 582 -6.86 -24.58 -17.80
N THR A 583 -7.86 -25.28 -17.25
CA THR A 583 -8.53 -24.85 -16.02
C THR A 583 -8.67 -25.97 -14.99
N ALA A 584 -8.67 -25.62 -13.71
CA ALA A 584 -8.92 -26.53 -12.59
C ALA A 584 -9.88 -25.88 -11.59
N PHE A 585 -10.85 -26.64 -11.08
CA PHE A 585 -11.79 -26.18 -10.05
C PHE A 585 -11.27 -26.55 -8.68
N LEU A 586 -11.12 -25.58 -7.78
CA LEU A 586 -10.66 -25.85 -6.42
C LEU A 586 -11.83 -26.36 -5.56
N PRO A 587 -11.64 -27.43 -4.77
CA PRO A 587 -12.68 -27.96 -3.91
C PRO A 587 -12.93 -27.06 -2.71
N ASN A 588 -14.19 -26.92 -2.30
CA ASN A 588 -14.52 -26.31 -1.01
C ASN A 588 -14.32 -27.32 0.11
N ARG A 589 -13.48 -26.97 1.09
CA ARG A 589 -13.15 -27.81 2.24
C ARG A 589 -13.94 -27.42 3.48
N PRO A 590 -14.22 -28.36 4.39
CA PRO A 590 -14.92 -28.08 5.65
C PRO A 590 -14.20 -27.02 6.49
N THR A 591 -14.98 -26.24 7.24
CA THR A 591 -14.49 -25.19 8.15
C THR A 591 -14.44 -25.65 9.62
N GLY A 592 -14.82 -26.91 9.88
CA GLY A 592 -14.98 -27.46 11.23
C GLY A 592 -16.23 -26.99 11.97
N VAL A 593 -17.09 -26.17 11.35
CA VAL A 593 -18.40 -25.79 11.88
C VAL A 593 -19.52 -26.45 11.06
N ASP A 594 -20.61 -26.84 11.72
CA ASP A 594 -21.71 -27.59 11.09
C ASP A 594 -22.44 -26.77 10.01
N GLN A 595 -22.45 -25.45 10.15
CA GLN A 595 -23.07 -24.52 9.21
C GLN A 595 -22.19 -23.27 9.02
N PRO A 596 -22.28 -22.58 7.87
CA PRO A 596 -21.61 -21.30 7.68
C PRO A 596 -21.88 -20.33 8.83
N PHE A 597 -20.82 -19.71 9.35
CA PHE A 597 -20.91 -18.76 10.46
C PHE A 597 -20.64 -17.35 9.96
N THR A 598 -21.54 -16.40 10.26
CA THR A 598 -21.38 -14.99 9.92
C THR A 598 -21.06 -14.19 11.17
N THR A 599 -19.94 -13.46 11.17
CA THR A 599 -19.58 -12.54 12.25
C THR A 599 -20.59 -11.41 12.36
N VAL A 600 -20.61 -10.73 13.51
CA VAL A 600 -21.45 -9.53 13.71
C VAL A 600 -21.15 -8.43 12.68
N THR A 601 -19.91 -8.38 12.19
CA THR A 601 -19.45 -7.45 11.14
C THR A 601 -19.84 -7.89 9.71
N GLY A 602 -20.48 -9.05 9.54
CA GLY A 602 -21.04 -9.51 8.26
C GLY A 602 -20.15 -10.42 7.42
N HIS A 603 -19.01 -10.87 7.95
CA HIS A 603 -18.09 -11.76 7.25
C HIS A 603 -18.43 -13.23 7.51
N THR A 604 -18.55 -14.03 6.45
CA THR A 604 -19.08 -15.40 6.56
C THR A 604 -18.00 -16.46 6.32
N LEU A 605 -17.63 -17.19 7.38
CA LEU A 605 -16.82 -18.39 7.28
C LEU A 605 -17.69 -19.54 6.76
N LYS A 606 -17.51 -19.85 5.48
CA LYS A 606 -18.19 -20.94 4.76
C LYS A 606 -17.15 -21.90 4.15
N PRO A 607 -17.54 -23.13 3.74
CA PRO A 607 -16.65 -24.01 3.01
C PRO A 607 -15.99 -23.31 1.82
N ASN A 608 -14.67 -23.41 1.74
CA ASN A 608 -13.81 -22.72 0.78
C ASN A 608 -12.50 -23.52 0.58
N PRO A 609 -11.64 -23.22 -0.42
CA PRO A 609 -10.41 -24.00 -0.65
C PRO A 609 -9.45 -24.09 0.54
N PHE A 610 -9.38 -23.06 1.38
CA PHE A 610 -8.54 -23.02 2.58
C PHE A 610 -9.17 -23.70 3.81
N GLY A 611 -10.45 -24.10 3.74
CA GLY A 611 -11.18 -24.67 4.86
C GLY A 611 -11.33 -23.67 6.02
N ARG A 612 -10.93 -24.06 7.22
CA ARG A 612 -10.98 -23.20 8.42
C ARG A 612 -9.80 -22.21 8.43
N LEU A 613 -9.96 -21.10 7.72
CA LEU A 613 -8.93 -20.07 7.67
C LEU A 613 -8.74 -19.39 9.04
N ASP A 614 -7.48 -19.21 9.42
CA ASP A 614 -7.08 -18.46 10.60
C ASP A 614 -7.19 -16.96 10.33
N VAL A 615 -7.75 -16.21 11.30
CA VAL A 615 -7.95 -14.76 11.18
C VAL A 615 -6.65 -14.01 11.00
N VAL A 616 -5.52 -14.53 11.50
CA VAL A 616 -4.18 -13.94 11.29
C VAL A 616 -3.46 -14.43 10.03
N GLY A 617 -4.11 -15.25 9.21
CA GLY A 617 -3.56 -15.71 7.93
C GLY A 617 -2.42 -16.74 8.02
N SER A 618 -2.18 -17.33 9.20
CA SER A 618 -1.09 -18.29 9.44
C SER A 618 -1.25 -19.64 8.70
N ASN A 619 -2.41 -19.88 8.10
CA ASN A 619 -2.67 -21.00 7.18
C ASN A 619 -3.18 -20.53 5.79
N GLY A 620 -2.95 -19.24 5.47
CA GLY A 620 -3.52 -18.55 4.31
C GLY A 620 -2.67 -18.59 3.03
N VAL A 621 -1.78 -19.58 2.88
CA VAL A 621 -0.96 -19.73 1.67
C VAL A 621 -0.95 -21.18 1.20
N PHE A 622 -1.08 -21.37 -0.11
CA PHE A 622 -0.74 -22.60 -0.79
C PHE A 622 0.56 -22.43 -1.58
N LEU A 623 1.48 -23.38 -1.40
CA LEU A 623 2.48 -23.73 -2.40
C LEU A 623 1.82 -24.73 -3.35
N VAL A 624 1.82 -24.43 -4.65
CA VAL A 624 1.11 -25.22 -5.66
C VAL A 624 2.11 -25.85 -6.61
N GLU A 625 2.16 -27.17 -6.63
CA GLU A 625 2.93 -27.95 -7.60
C GLU A 625 2.09 -28.18 -8.84
N ILE A 626 2.72 -28.14 -10.01
CA ILE A 626 2.21 -28.78 -11.23
C ILE A 626 3.13 -29.92 -11.64
N ASN A 627 2.52 -31.04 -12.04
CA ASN A 627 3.18 -32.07 -12.83
C ASN A 627 2.65 -32.03 -14.26
N TYR A 628 3.51 -31.69 -15.21
CA TYR A 628 3.15 -31.54 -16.62
C TYR A 628 4.32 -31.93 -17.53
N GLN A 629 4.08 -32.85 -18.48
CA GLN A 629 5.12 -33.34 -19.41
C GLN A 629 6.41 -33.82 -18.69
N GLY A 630 6.26 -34.46 -17.53
CA GLY A 630 7.38 -34.91 -16.70
C GLY A 630 8.14 -33.80 -15.95
N GLN A 631 7.72 -32.55 -16.08
CA GLN A 631 8.27 -31.41 -15.34
C GLN A 631 7.48 -31.20 -14.06
N ARG A 632 8.21 -30.94 -12.96
CA ARG A 632 7.65 -30.48 -11.70
C ARG A 632 7.97 -29.00 -11.53
N GLU A 633 6.94 -28.18 -11.29
CA GLU A 633 7.11 -26.74 -11.17
C GLU A 633 6.15 -26.14 -10.15
N TRP A 634 6.45 -24.93 -9.67
CA TRP A 634 5.80 -24.36 -8.49
C TRP A 634 5.21 -22.98 -8.74
N ALA A 635 4.09 -22.70 -8.09
CA ALA A 635 3.45 -21.40 -8.01
C ALA A 635 2.85 -21.17 -6.62
N TRP A 636 2.30 -19.98 -6.39
CA TRP A 636 1.76 -19.58 -5.09
C TRP A 636 0.30 -19.13 -5.23
N LEU A 637 -0.52 -19.48 -4.25
CA LEU A 637 -1.87 -18.93 -4.08
C LEU A 637 -2.05 -18.48 -2.63
N LYS A 638 -2.24 -17.19 -2.41
CA LYS A 638 -2.46 -16.58 -1.09
C LYS A 638 -3.94 -16.27 -0.89
N ALA A 639 -4.45 -16.47 0.32
CA ALA A 639 -5.85 -16.25 0.66
C ALA A 639 -6.30 -14.82 0.36
N TRP A 640 -5.40 -13.84 0.55
CA TRP A 640 -5.69 -12.45 0.24
C TRP A 640 -6.03 -12.21 -1.24
N GLN A 641 -5.51 -13.01 -2.18
CA GLN A 641 -5.86 -12.90 -3.61
C GLN A 641 -7.34 -13.20 -3.86
N LEU A 642 -7.93 -14.10 -3.06
CA LEU A 642 -9.36 -14.42 -3.11
C LEU A 642 -10.22 -13.33 -2.46
N VAL A 643 -9.75 -12.75 -1.36
CA VAL A 643 -10.42 -11.61 -0.71
C VAL A 643 -10.45 -10.41 -1.65
N ASP A 644 -9.34 -10.15 -2.31
CA ASP A 644 -9.18 -9.13 -3.34
C ASP A 644 -10.11 -9.37 -4.53
N ALA A 645 -10.21 -10.61 -5.03
CA ALA A 645 -11.16 -10.96 -6.09
C ALA A 645 -12.61 -10.74 -5.65
N PHE A 646 -12.96 -11.11 -4.41
CA PHE A 646 -14.26 -10.89 -3.81
C PHE A 646 -14.59 -9.39 -3.70
N ALA A 647 -13.62 -8.57 -3.26
CA ALA A 647 -13.74 -7.12 -3.15
C ALA A 647 -14.05 -6.47 -4.50
N ARG A 648 -13.43 -6.95 -5.58
CA ARG A 648 -13.70 -6.52 -6.97
C ARG A 648 -15.06 -6.96 -7.52
N GLY A 649 -15.82 -7.76 -6.76
CA GLY A 649 -17.16 -8.21 -7.12
C GLY A 649 -17.25 -9.66 -7.57
N ASN A 650 -16.15 -10.41 -7.62
CA ASN A 650 -16.14 -11.83 -8.00
C ASN A 650 -16.60 -12.74 -6.85
N ARG A 651 -17.83 -12.52 -6.36
CA ARG A 651 -18.37 -13.19 -5.15
C ARG A 651 -18.86 -14.62 -5.41
N GLU A 652 -19.39 -14.88 -6.60
CA GLU A 652 -19.89 -16.20 -6.98
C GLU A 652 -18.76 -17.06 -7.55
N VAL A 653 -18.07 -16.54 -8.57
CA VAL A 653 -16.98 -17.24 -9.25
C VAL A 653 -15.80 -16.30 -9.37
N ALA A 654 -14.63 -16.75 -8.95
CA ALA A 654 -13.36 -16.11 -9.27
C ALA A 654 -12.50 -17.04 -10.12
N ILE A 655 -11.99 -16.51 -11.22
CA ILE A 655 -10.95 -17.17 -12.01
C ILE A 655 -9.63 -16.51 -11.62
N LEU A 656 -8.61 -17.30 -11.32
CA LEU A 656 -7.25 -16.83 -11.03
C LEU A 656 -6.27 -17.50 -12.00
N GLU A 657 -5.46 -16.72 -12.69
CA GLU A 657 -4.37 -17.28 -13.48
C GLU A 657 -3.17 -17.60 -12.59
N MET A 658 -2.71 -18.84 -12.65
CA MET A 658 -1.47 -19.30 -12.03
C MET A 658 -0.47 -19.66 -13.13
N ARG A 659 0.68 -19.00 -13.09
CA ARG A 659 1.76 -19.22 -14.05
C ARG A 659 2.80 -20.17 -13.49
N PHE A 660 3.21 -21.11 -14.32
CA PHE A 660 4.24 -22.10 -14.02
C PHE A 660 5.38 -21.99 -15.03
N ASN A 661 6.61 -22.11 -14.58
CA ASN A 661 7.80 -22.06 -15.42
C ASN A 661 8.06 -23.41 -16.13
N VAL A 662 7.13 -23.84 -16.97
CA VAL A 662 7.19 -25.12 -17.72
C VAL A 662 7.36 -24.89 -19.22
N THR A 663 7.89 -25.90 -19.91
CA THR A 663 7.79 -26.01 -21.37
C THR A 663 6.70 -27.00 -21.76
N HIS A 664 6.18 -26.92 -22.99
CA HIS A 664 5.04 -27.74 -23.45
C HIS A 664 5.41 -29.12 -24.00
N LYS A 665 6.68 -29.49 -23.91
CA LYS A 665 7.20 -30.80 -24.32
C LYS A 665 8.18 -31.34 -23.26
N PRO A 666 8.34 -32.66 -23.12
CA PRO A 666 9.32 -33.22 -22.19
C PRO A 666 10.73 -32.69 -22.44
N LEU A 667 11.48 -32.42 -21.37
CA LEU A 667 12.89 -32.02 -21.46
C LEU A 667 13.79 -33.25 -21.62
N LYS A 668 14.82 -33.13 -22.45
CA LYS A 668 15.87 -34.12 -22.61
C LYS A 668 17.02 -33.85 -21.64
N GLU A 669 17.75 -34.90 -21.27
CA GLU A 669 18.99 -34.77 -20.51
C GLU A 669 20.11 -34.16 -21.35
N GLY A 670 21.05 -33.49 -20.68
CA GLY A 670 22.24 -32.89 -21.27
C GLY A 670 22.22 -31.36 -21.29
N ASP A 671 23.40 -30.77 -21.19
CA ASP A 671 23.64 -29.34 -21.38
C ASP A 671 24.26 -29.08 -22.75
N TRP A 672 23.52 -28.36 -23.60
CA TRP A 672 23.92 -28.02 -24.95
C TRP A 672 24.71 -26.72 -25.06
N ALA A 673 24.82 -25.96 -23.97
CA ALA A 673 25.72 -24.80 -23.89
C ALA A 673 27.15 -25.23 -23.55
N LEU A 674 27.35 -26.37 -22.90
CA LEU A 674 28.66 -26.88 -22.51
C LEU A 674 29.68 -26.88 -23.68
N ASN A 675 30.82 -26.22 -23.46
CA ASN A 675 31.92 -26.06 -24.42
C ASN A 675 31.48 -25.44 -25.77
N LYS A 676 30.49 -24.54 -25.76
CA LYS A 676 30.05 -23.80 -26.95
C LYS A 676 30.74 -22.45 -27.12
N VAL A 677 30.50 -21.85 -28.28
CA VAL A 677 31.04 -20.53 -28.62
C VAL A 677 30.14 -19.48 -27.99
N VAL A 678 30.77 -18.56 -27.25
CA VAL A 678 30.11 -17.40 -26.63
C VAL A 678 30.75 -16.13 -27.18
N LEU A 679 29.91 -15.13 -27.43
CA LEU A 679 30.31 -13.78 -27.81
C LEU A 679 29.66 -12.79 -26.84
N ASP A 680 30.28 -11.64 -26.62
CA ASP A 680 29.67 -10.54 -25.89
C ASP A 680 29.89 -9.21 -26.60
N SER A 681 29.17 -8.18 -26.17
CA SER A 681 29.27 -6.85 -26.77
C SER A 681 30.52 -6.06 -26.36
N ALA A 682 31.32 -6.59 -25.44
CA ALA A 682 32.51 -5.95 -24.89
C ALA A 682 33.81 -6.51 -25.50
N ASP A 683 33.69 -7.44 -26.46
CA ASP A 683 34.81 -8.16 -27.06
C ASP A 683 35.73 -8.80 -26.00
N SER A 684 35.12 -9.42 -24.99
CA SER A 684 35.85 -10.11 -23.91
C SER A 684 36.79 -11.18 -24.45
N ARG A 685 37.88 -11.44 -23.72
CA ARG A 685 38.82 -12.51 -24.07
C ARG A 685 38.13 -13.88 -23.99
N LEU A 686 38.58 -14.80 -24.85
CA LEU A 686 38.03 -16.16 -24.94
C LEU A 686 38.09 -16.90 -23.59
N GLU A 687 39.16 -16.71 -22.80
CA GLU A 687 39.26 -17.35 -21.48
C GLU A 687 38.10 -16.94 -20.55
N ASN A 688 37.72 -15.66 -20.56
CA ASN A 688 36.59 -15.13 -19.77
C ASN A 688 35.24 -15.62 -20.32
N LEU A 689 35.07 -15.58 -21.64
CA LEU A 689 33.83 -16.02 -22.31
C LEU A 689 33.56 -17.51 -22.09
N SER A 690 34.61 -18.34 -22.06
CA SER A 690 34.49 -19.79 -21.84
C SER A 690 33.94 -20.17 -20.47
N LEU A 691 34.07 -19.28 -19.46
CA LEU A 691 33.54 -19.50 -18.11
C LEU A 691 32.00 -19.51 -18.07
N LEU A 692 31.33 -18.94 -19.08
CA LEU A 692 29.86 -19.03 -19.15
C LEU A 692 29.37 -20.43 -19.51
N VAL A 693 30.23 -21.31 -20.00
CA VAL A 693 29.87 -22.58 -20.64
C VAL A 693 30.84 -23.71 -20.30
N ASP A 694 31.60 -23.60 -19.21
CA ASP A 694 32.57 -24.61 -18.75
C ASP A 694 31.93 -25.68 -17.84
N GLY A 695 30.74 -25.40 -17.30
CA GLY A 695 30.02 -26.26 -16.36
C GLY A 695 30.53 -26.19 -14.92
N ASP A 696 31.43 -25.26 -14.57
CA ASP A 696 31.94 -25.07 -13.22
C ASP A 696 31.28 -23.86 -12.56
N ALA A 697 30.34 -24.11 -11.64
CA ALA A 697 29.62 -23.05 -10.93
C ALA A 697 30.49 -22.20 -9.98
N LYS A 698 31.80 -22.47 -9.87
CA LYS A 698 32.77 -21.70 -9.07
C LYS A 698 33.57 -20.69 -9.90
N THR A 699 33.54 -20.80 -11.22
CA THR A 699 34.13 -19.79 -12.11
C THR A 699 33.12 -18.70 -12.41
N PHE A 700 33.60 -17.52 -12.81
CA PHE A 700 32.73 -16.37 -13.07
C PHE A 700 33.20 -15.60 -14.29
N TYR A 701 32.28 -15.44 -15.23
CA TYR A 701 32.38 -14.43 -16.26
C TYR A 701 32.05 -13.06 -15.65
N GLU A 702 32.88 -12.07 -15.94
CA GLU A 702 32.63 -10.66 -15.61
C GLU A 702 32.92 -9.75 -16.80
N SER A 703 32.00 -8.82 -17.10
CA SER A 703 32.14 -7.88 -18.22
C SER A 703 31.25 -6.64 -18.08
N GLN A 704 31.52 -5.61 -18.89
CA GLN A 704 30.62 -4.46 -19.13
C GLN A 704 29.74 -4.69 -20.37
N ALA A 705 29.57 -5.94 -20.79
CA ALA A 705 28.73 -6.26 -21.93
C ALA A 705 27.27 -5.85 -21.70
N GLU A 706 26.65 -5.38 -22.78
CA GLU A 706 25.23 -5.06 -22.89
C GLU A 706 24.45 -6.19 -23.56
N TRP A 707 25.14 -7.15 -24.20
CA TRP A 707 24.57 -8.41 -24.64
C TRP A 707 25.59 -9.55 -24.59
N ILE A 708 25.09 -10.77 -24.39
CA ILE A 708 25.85 -12.03 -24.39
C ILE A 708 25.14 -12.98 -25.35
N GLU A 709 25.86 -13.65 -26.24
CA GLU A 709 25.31 -14.59 -27.22
C GLU A 709 26.02 -15.94 -27.18
N ILE A 710 25.24 -17.01 -27.28
CA ILE A 710 25.71 -18.39 -27.35
C ILE A 710 25.26 -19.00 -28.67
N ASP A 711 26.20 -19.60 -29.41
CA ASP A 711 25.91 -20.50 -30.54
C ASP A 711 25.95 -21.96 -30.06
N ILE A 712 24.79 -22.59 -29.93
CA ILE A 712 24.68 -24.00 -29.51
C ILE A 712 25.02 -25.00 -30.63
N GLY A 713 25.49 -24.51 -31.78
CA GLY A 713 26.17 -25.22 -32.86
C GLY A 713 25.28 -25.70 -34.00
N ARG A 714 24.00 -26.00 -33.72
CA ARG A 714 22.98 -26.34 -34.72
C ARG A 714 21.59 -26.03 -34.20
N ASP A 715 20.63 -26.00 -35.11
CA ASP A 715 19.22 -25.81 -34.77
C ASP A 715 18.67 -26.99 -33.94
N ARG A 716 18.05 -26.67 -32.79
CA ARG A 716 17.48 -27.61 -31.82
C ARG A 716 16.18 -27.08 -31.22
N PRO A 717 15.23 -27.96 -30.83
CA PRO A 717 14.05 -27.54 -30.09
C PRO A 717 14.41 -27.14 -28.64
N LEU A 718 14.62 -25.84 -28.42
CA LEU A 718 14.97 -25.29 -27.11
C LEU A 718 13.80 -25.45 -26.12
N GLY A 719 14.08 -26.01 -24.93
CA GLY A 719 13.08 -26.18 -23.87
C GLY A 719 13.38 -25.42 -22.58
N GLU A 720 14.65 -25.21 -22.25
CA GLU A 720 15.07 -24.52 -21.02
C GLU A 720 16.39 -23.77 -21.23
N ILE A 721 16.46 -22.56 -20.67
CA ILE A 721 17.71 -21.82 -20.44
C ILE A 721 17.84 -21.62 -18.93
N THR A 722 18.97 -21.98 -18.35
CA THR A 722 19.26 -21.79 -16.92
C THR A 722 20.44 -20.85 -16.76
N LEU A 723 20.26 -19.82 -15.93
CA LEU A 723 21.34 -18.94 -15.52
C LEU A 723 21.85 -19.36 -14.15
N VAL A 724 23.16 -19.56 -14.03
CA VAL A 724 23.85 -19.98 -12.81
C VAL A 724 24.57 -18.78 -12.21
N THR A 725 24.36 -18.53 -10.91
CA THR A 725 24.92 -17.38 -10.20
C THR A 725 25.11 -17.68 -8.71
N THR A 726 25.51 -16.65 -7.95
CA THR A 726 25.52 -16.69 -6.48
C THR A 726 24.25 -16.09 -5.87
N ARG A 727 24.02 -16.36 -4.58
CA ARG A 727 22.84 -15.87 -3.83
C ARG A 727 22.64 -14.36 -3.79
N ASP A 728 23.67 -13.55 -4.00
CA ASP A 728 23.53 -12.09 -3.99
C ASP A 728 22.76 -11.59 -5.23
N GLY A 729 23.02 -12.17 -6.40
CA GLY A 729 22.40 -11.77 -7.67
C GLY A 729 22.60 -10.30 -8.07
N SER A 730 23.23 -9.47 -7.22
CA SER A 730 23.30 -8.02 -7.37
C SER A 730 24.25 -7.56 -8.47
N GLU A 731 25.16 -8.45 -8.87
CA GLU A 731 26.25 -8.20 -9.82
C GLU A 731 25.91 -8.57 -11.27
N PHE A 732 24.65 -8.87 -11.58
CA PHE A 732 24.15 -9.03 -12.94
C PHE A 732 23.16 -7.92 -13.30
N TRP A 733 22.61 -7.96 -14.51
CA TRP A 733 21.60 -7.02 -14.98
C TRP A 733 20.31 -7.14 -14.15
N SER A 734 19.69 -6.02 -13.81
CA SER A 734 18.42 -6.02 -13.07
C SER A 734 17.25 -6.40 -13.97
N GLN A 735 17.31 -6.01 -15.25
CA GLN A 735 16.32 -6.36 -16.28
C GLN A 735 17.00 -6.75 -17.58
N PHE A 736 16.49 -7.79 -18.25
CA PHE A 736 17.02 -8.25 -19.54
C PHE A 736 16.00 -9.07 -20.35
N ASP A 737 16.21 -9.10 -21.67
CA ASP A 737 15.49 -9.99 -22.58
C ASP A 737 16.37 -11.20 -22.92
N ILE A 738 15.74 -12.37 -23.08
CA ILE A 738 16.35 -13.56 -23.70
C ILE A 738 15.78 -13.68 -25.10
N LEU A 739 16.62 -13.48 -26.11
CA LEU A 739 16.28 -13.56 -27.52
C LEU A 739 16.80 -14.87 -28.13
N VAL A 740 16.06 -15.42 -29.09
CA VAL A 740 16.41 -16.67 -29.76
C VAL A 740 16.16 -16.61 -31.27
N TYR A 741 17.03 -17.24 -32.05
CA TYR A 741 16.92 -17.35 -33.50
C TYR A 741 17.66 -18.55 -34.07
N SER A 742 17.32 -18.93 -35.30
CA SER A 742 17.79 -20.13 -36.00
C SER A 742 18.88 -19.82 -37.04
N THR A 743 19.46 -20.86 -37.63
CA THR A 743 20.38 -20.71 -38.77
C THR A 743 19.72 -19.93 -39.91
N GLY A 744 20.42 -18.91 -40.43
CA GLY A 744 19.95 -18.08 -41.54
C GLY A 744 19.06 -16.90 -41.15
N GLN A 745 18.59 -16.83 -39.90
CA GLN A 745 17.88 -15.67 -39.37
C GLN A 745 18.85 -14.60 -38.88
N ARG A 746 18.44 -13.34 -38.99
CA ARG A 746 19.16 -12.17 -38.48
C ARG A 746 18.63 -11.74 -37.12
N LEU A 747 19.39 -10.91 -36.41
CA LEU A 747 19.01 -10.42 -35.08
C LEU A 747 17.67 -9.66 -35.07
N ASN A 748 17.34 -8.93 -36.14
CA ASN A 748 16.05 -8.24 -36.26
C ASN A 748 14.85 -9.21 -36.47
N GLU A 749 15.12 -10.48 -36.72
CA GLU A 749 14.14 -11.57 -36.81
C GLU A 749 14.12 -12.42 -35.52
N ALA A 750 14.96 -12.08 -34.53
CA ALA A 750 15.02 -12.79 -33.26
C ALA A 750 13.71 -12.66 -32.47
N ARG A 751 13.31 -13.77 -31.85
CA ARG A 751 12.10 -13.85 -31.04
C ARG A 751 12.46 -13.71 -29.57
N VAL A 752 11.58 -13.08 -28.80
CA VAL A 752 11.71 -13.04 -27.34
C VAL A 752 11.29 -14.40 -26.79
N TYR A 753 12.22 -15.10 -26.14
CA TYR A 753 11.97 -16.36 -25.45
C TYR A 753 11.46 -16.13 -24.02
N ALA A 754 12.10 -15.21 -23.30
CA ALA A 754 11.69 -14.79 -21.96
C ALA A 754 12.11 -13.33 -21.69
N ARG A 755 11.47 -12.70 -20.72
CA ARG A 755 11.85 -11.40 -20.16
C ARG A 755 12.04 -11.52 -18.66
N GLU A 756 13.14 -10.97 -18.16
CA GLU A 756 13.39 -10.81 -16.74
C GLU A 756 13.18 -9.35 -16.35
N LEU A 757 12.27 -9.12 -15.41
CA LEU A 757 11.86 -7.79 -14.96
C LEU A 757 12.45 -7.44 -13.59
N ASP A 758 12.88 -8.44 -12.81
CA ASP A 758 13.57 -8.23 -11.54
C ASP A 758 14.44 -9.45 -11.22
N TRP A 759 15.69 -9.41 -11.72
CA TRP A 759 16.65 -10.48 -11.52
C TRP A 759 16.94 -10.77 -10.04
N ARG A 760 17.03 -9.72 -9.20
CA ARG A 760 17.31 -9.91 -7.76
C ARG A 760 16.19 -10.67 -7.10
N ARG A 761 14.94 -10.37 -7.45
CA ARG A 761 13.77 -11.09 -6.97
C ARG A 761 13.75 -12.53 -7.47
N ALA A 762 14.07 -12.78 -8.74
CA ALA A 762 14.17 -14.13 -9.28
C ALA A 762 15.22 -14.98 -8.52
N VAL A 763 16.40 -14.42 -8.25
CA VAL A 763 17.46 -15.05 -7.44
C VAL A 763 17.06 -15.22 -5.98
N ALA A 764 16.26 -14.31 -5.42
CA ALA A 764 15.81 -14.41 -4.03
C ALA A 764 14.74 -15.49 -3.82
N PHE A 765 13.78 -15.59 -4.75
CA PHE A 765 12.52 -16.30 -4.50
C PHE A 765 12.18 -17.41 -5.51
N HIS A 766 12.62 -17.29 -6.76
CA HIS A 766 12.33 -18.25 -7.83
C HIS A 766 13.51 -19.21 -8.09
N ARG A 767 14.54 -19.12 -7.25
CA ARG A 767 15.78 -19.87 -7.33
C ARG A 767 15.63 -21.35 -6.95
N ASP A 768 16.52 -22.15 -7.50
CA ASP A 768 16.87 -23.46 -6.98
C ASP A 768 18.32 -23.41 -6.47
N VAL A 769 18.52 -23.62 -5.17
CA VAL A 769 19.84 -23.62 -4.52
C VAL A 769 20.44 -25.01 -4.62
N ASP A 770 21.72 -25.10 -4.97
CA ASP A 770 22.43 -26.36 -5.05
C ASP A 770 22.65 -26.96 -3.65
N PRO A 771 22.14 -28.17 -3.34
CA PRO A 771 22.30 -28.74 -2.00
C PRO A 771 23.76 -28.99 -1.56
N PRO A 772 24.66 -29.50 -2.42
CA PRO A 772 26.07 -29.70 -2.06
C PRO A 772 26.87 -28.39 -1.94
N ASP A 773 26.45 -27.33 -2.64
CA ASP A 773 27.09 -26.00 -2.56
C ASP A 773 26.01 -24.89 -2.51
N PRO A 774 25.54 -24.53 -1.31
CA PRO A 774 24.45 -23.56 -1.17
C PRO A 774 24.80 -22.13 -1.60
N SER A 775 26.04 -21.87 -2.03
CA SER A 775 26.41 -20.61 -2.66
C SER A 775 25.92 -20.52 -4.11
N VAL A 776 25.69 -21.65 -4.77
CA VAL A 776 25.27 -21.77 -6.17
C VAL A 776 23.75 -21.72 -6.28
N VAL A 777 23.27 -20.86 -7.17
CA VAL A 777 21.86 -20.62 -7.45
C VAL A 777 21.60 -20.79 -8.93
N ARG A 778 20.50 -21.46 -9.27
CA ARG A 778 19.99 -21.60 -10.63
C ARG A 778 18.64 -20.92 -10.77
N VAL A 779 18.50 -20.10 -11.82
CA VAL A 779 17.22 -19.51 -12.25
C VAL A 779 16.91 -20.02 -13.65
N ARG A 780 15.75 -20.65 -13.81
CA ARG A 780 15.35 -21.34 -15.04
C ARG A 780 14.36 -20.50 -15.84
N TYR A 781 14.44 -20.58 -17.16
CA TYR A 781 13.52 -19.95 -18.10
C TYR A 781 13.00 -21.01 -19.08
N ARG A 782 11.70 -21.28 -19.02
CA ARG A 782 11.02 -22.23 -19.92
C ARG A 782 9.89 -21.53 -20.68
N ALA A 783 9.67 -21.97 -21.92
CA ALA A 783 8.61 -21.49 -22.79
C ALA A 783 8.21 -22.58 -23.79
N MET A 784 7.22 -22.28 -24.65
CA MET A 784 6.91 -23.10 -25.83
C MET A 784 8.19 -23.44 -26.63
N PRO A 785 8.43 -24.72 -26.99
CA PRO A 785 9.60 -25.13 -27.75
C PRO A 785 9.73 -24.38 -29.06
N GLN A 786 10.94 -23.90 -29.34
CA GLN A 786 11.28 -23.23 -30.58
C GLN A 786 12.57 -23.86 -31.15
N THR A 787 12.60 -24.06 -32.46
CA THR A 787 13.86 -24.42 -33.15
C THR A 787 14.82 -23.24 -33.11
N VAL A 788 15.96 -23.39 -32.44
CA VAL A 788 16.91 -22.33 -32.12
C VAL A 788 18.34 -22.83 -32.28
N ARG A 789 19.25 -21.94 -32.70
CA ARG A 789 20.70 -22.14 -32.65
C ARG A 789 21.43 -21.05 -31.87
N PHE A 790 20.91 -19.83 -31.90
CA PHE A 790 21.53 -18.69 -31.22
C PHE A 790 20.63 -18.22 -30.08
N ILE A 791 21.23 -18.04 -28.91
CA ILE A 791 20.58 -17.51 -27.71
C ILE A 791 21.32 -16.23 -27.34
N ARG A 792 20.61 -15.11 -27.24
CA ARG A 792 21.19 -13.81 -26.88
C ARG A 792 20.50 -13.20 -25.67
N LEU A 793 21.24 -12.98 -24.59
CA LEU A 793 20.80 -12.17 -23.46
C LEU A 793 21.07 -10.70 -23.79
N VAL A 794 20.09 -9.81 -23.63
CA VAL A 794 20.20 -8.38 -23.93
C VAL A 794 19.79 -7.57 -22.70
N LYS A 795 20.73 -6.76 -22.19
CA LYS A 795 20.51 -5.86 -21.07
C LYS A 795 19.41 -4.84 -21.38
N LYS A 796 18.54 -4.60 -20.40
CA LYS A 796 17.60 -3.47 -20.38
C LYS A 796 17.93 -2.48 -19.29
N GLU A 797 18.36 -2.98 -18.13
CA GLU A 797 18.74 -2.18 -16.97
C GLU A 797 19.78 -2.93 -16.13
N GLY A 798 20.65 -2.20 -15.44
CA GLY A 798 21.63 -2.75 -14.50
C GLY A 798 23.06 -2.30 -14.77
N GLY A 799 23.99 -2.79 -13.94
CA GLY A 799 25.42 -2.47 -14.04
C GLY A 799 26.20 -3.47 -14.91
N LYS A 800 27.27 -4.02 -14.33
CA LYS A 800 28.10 -5.07 -14.94
C LYS A 800 27.34 -6.40 -15.10
N ALA A 801 27.85 -7.28 -15.95
CA ALA A 801 27.36 -8.64 -16.14
C ALA A 801 28.29 -9.63 -15.42
N ARG A 802 27.83 -10.22 -14.31
CA ARG A 802 28.51 -11.34 -13.64
C ARG A 802 27.61 -12.58 -13.53
N LEU A 803 28.06 -13.69 -14.09
CA LEU A 803 27.39 -15.00 -14.03
C LEU A 803 28.41 -16.12 -13.86
N ALA A 804 27.98 -17.21 -13.21
CA ALA A 804 28.79 -18.42 -13.08
C ALA A 804 28.63 -19.36 -14.28
N GLY A 805 27.52 -19.26 -15.02
CA GLY A 805 27.30 -20.13 -16.17
C GLY A 805 25.92 -20.00 -16.79
N ILE A 806 25.78 -20.56 -17.98
CA ILE A 806 24.53 -20.68 -18.73
C ILE A 806 24.40 -22.13 -19.19
N GLU A 807 23.31 -22.79 -18.79
CA GLU A 807 22.99 -24.16 -19.19
C GLU A 807 21.80 -24.13 -20.16
N VAL A 808 21.80 -25.01 -21.17
CA VAL A 808 20.73 -25.09 -22.18
C VAL A 808 20.25 -26.52 -22.34
N ARG A 809 18.94 -26.75 -22.17
CA ARG A 809 18.32 -28.06 -22.39
C ARG A 809 17.38 -28.07 -23.58
N GLU A 810 17.45 -29.17 -24.32
CA GLU A 810 16.57 -29.46 -25.45
C GLU A 810 15.25 -30.07 -24.94
N SER A 811 14.16 -29.87 -25.67
CA SER A 811 12.88 -30.55 -25.46
C SER A 811 12.61 -31.59 -26.55
N GLU A 812 11.59 -32.42 -26.38
CA GLU A 812 11.01 -33.12 -27.52
C GLU A 812 10.49 -32.11 -28.57
N PRO A 813 10.58 -32.43 -29.87
CA PRO A 813 10.12 -31.52 -30.91
C PRO A 813 8.62 -31.19 -30.74
N PRO A 814 8.18 -29.99 -31.17
CA PRO A 814 6.76 -29.68 -31.28
C PRO A 814 6.07 -30.66 -32.25
N ASP A 815 4.79 -30.98 -31.98
CA ASP A 815 4.00 -31.87 -32.86
C ASP A 815 3.72 -31.24 -34.23
#